data_AF-A0A6J2SYH2-F1
#
_entry.id   AF-A0A6J2SYH2-F1
#
_cell.length_a   1.000
_cell.length_b   1.000
_cell.length_c   1.000
_cell.angle_alpha   90.00
_cell.angle_beta   90.00
_cell.angle_gamma   90.00
#
_symmetry.space_group_name_H-M   'P 1'
#
loop_
_entity.id
_entity.type
_entity.pdbx_description
1 polymer ?
#
loop_
_entity_poly.entity_id
_entity_poly.type
_entity_poly.pdbx_seq_one_letter_code
_entity_poly.pdbx_strand_id
1 'polypeptide(L)'
;MNTAERKNQSNQPHKNNESHSEDYVLHVHMPNKSFKSIVFNKDETVFHIIRKTVEEFGKDGQPPPSIQRYACRMLNVITKEVLWLARTTSMDKVLSHILSPGCSNVDCPNNDPMKAELAESKDTHQGRRSVTTGVWRVELRVRYVPHKIQDLFDEDKTTCFYFFDQVKDDYIQSNITSVDADVAVQLCCLGIRHYFKNITLKAPDKKQHIDYIEKEIGFKCFIPQSVISTTKPKNLKKMIQVGYKKVYNYNDIEYLTKFFDLLKNFFITDFEQFSVTLSSAWNISGILHVGPHIGISYQTHPQASLRNVAQFKDVVAIKTCALPKEKSSNDLELQNLKCNCQKIKTQIKISASNIAEDLIITCNGVNTAESIADLIDGYCRLLSRDLGFTVWERETNVVKSSTKSSNAVQDDLDSSSPTKSKPMLTDDYAEIGLLEGEGDYSTPTVRNYELDRSQIVLSAKIGVGQFGDVYVGTYTVPISAKAKNKRPEGALNNSDAKYTVMQVAVKTCKANEDPEKTENFLAEAYIMQKFHHPHIIRLIGICSIMPIWIVMELAQLGELRAYLKANSERLTHGTLLQYCYQLSTALSYLESKKFVHRDIAARNVLVSSPTCVKLADFGLSRWVSDQSYYHSTPTVALPIKWMSPESINFRRFTTASDVWMFGVCIWEILMLGVKPFQGVKNSDVITKLENGERLPLPPNCPPRLYSLMSQCWAYEPLKRPNFKRIKETLEEILSEDDMNSTETLRRENRRLAGVSWIGTEDSDIPPLKPSRTVNDTDLPNILNTSEENRSVAQTYIIAQNPAVLARLMMENQKRGINPAAYTTPASRSY
;
A
#
# COMPACT_ATOMS: atom_id res chain seq x y z
N MET A 1 77.30 33.65 -7.15
CA MET A 1 77.92 33.41 -5.83
C MET A 1 76.83 32.74 -4.98
N ASN A 2 76.95 31.46 -4.58
CA ASN A 2 77.85 30.92 -3.53
C ASN A 2 77.68 31.71 -2.21
N THR A 3 77.50 31.15 -1.00
CA THR A 3 77.48 29.76 -0.44
C THR A 3 76.96 29.85 1.03
N ALA A 4 76.49 28.84 1.77
CA ALA A 4 76.31 27.39 1.56
C ALA A 4 75.16 26.82 2.48
N GLU A 5 75.17 25.51 2.72
CA GLU A 5 74.23 24.64 3.43
C GLU A 5 74.43 24.48 4.97
N ARG A 6 73.41 23.89 5.64
CA ARG A 6 73.39 22.88 6.76
C ARG A 6 72.50 23.29 7.94
N LYS A 7 71.76 22.43 8.66
CA LYS A 7 71.15 21.09 8.47
C LYS A 7 70.41 20.74 9.79
N ASN A 8 69.32 19.96 9.72
CA ASN A 8 68.72 19.09 10.76
C ASN A 8 67.94 19.65 11.99
N GLN A 9 66.63 19.35 11.96
CA GLN A 9 65.84 18.61 12.99
C GLN A 9 65.89 19.00 14.48
N SER A 10 64.75 19.43 15.04
CA SER A 10 63.92 18.62 15.96
C SER A 10 62.69 19.38 16.50
N ASN A 11 61.69 18.63 17.02
CA ASN A 11 60.55 19.06 17.84
C ASN A 11 59.44 19.95 17.21
N GLN A 12 58.40 19.30 16.70
CA GLN A 12 57.02 19.81 16.79
C GLN A 12 56.37 19.32 18.09
N PRO A 13 55.55 20.13 18.79
CA PRO A 13 54.73 19.65 19.91
C PRO A 13 53.50 18.88 19.40
N HIS A 14 53.01 17.95 20.23
CA HIS A 14 51.82 17.13 19.93
C HIS A 14 50.58 17.97 19.62
N LYS A 15 49.88 17.65 18.52
CA LYS A 15 48.47 18.03 18.36
C LYS A 15 47.61 17.14 19.27
N ASN A 16 46.69 17.76 19.99
CA ASN A 16 45.67 17.04 20.76
C ASN A 16 44.75 16.23 19.84
N ASN A 17 44.25 15.10 20.36
CA ASN A 17 43.19 14.34 19.71
C ASN A 17 41.88 15.15 19.70
N GLU A 18 41.49 15.67 18.54
CA GLU A 18 40.09 16.01 18.30
C GLU A 18 39.33 14.72 17.99
N SER A 19 38.37 14.36 18.84
CA SER A 19 37.45 13.26 18.58
C SER A 19 36.58 13.61 17.39
N HIS A 20 36.71 12.87 16.28
CA HIS A 20 35.80 12.99 15.14
C HIS A 20 34.37 12.65 15.59
N SER A 21 33.54 13.67 15.80
CA SER A 21 32.12 13.49 16.06
C SER A 21 31.44 13.07 14.76
N GLU A 22 30.72 11.95 14.79
CA GLU A 22 30.09 11.37 13.61
C GLU A 22 28.71 11.99 13.38
N ASP A 23 28.53 12.67 12.24
CA ASP A 23 27.25 13.25 11.79
C ASP A 23 26.29 12.14 11.27
N TYR A 24 25.08 12.07 11.85
CA TYR A 24 23.98 11.21 11.40
C TYR A 24 22.85 12.04 10.77
N VAL A 25 22.00 11.43 9.92
CA VAL A 25 20.84 12.09 9.28
C VAL A 25 19.53 11.36 9.59
N LEU A 26 18.56 12.07 10.16
CA LEU A 26 17.21 11.57 10.48
C LEU A 26 16.15 12.27 9.65
N HIS A 27 15.17 11.52 9.13
CA HIS A 27 13.99 12.09 8.47
C HIS A 27 12.84 12.29 9.46
N VAL A 28 12.50 13.55 9.72
CA VAL A 28 11.40 13.95 10.61
C VAL A 28 10.18 14.33 9.77
N HIS A 29 9.11 13.56 9.89
CA HIS A 29 7.88 13.74 9.11
C HIS A 29 6.92 14.76 9.74
N MET A 30 6.14 15.42 8.89
CA MET A 30 5.17 16.47 9.23
C MET A 30 3.74 16.09 8.76
N PRO A 31 2.68 16.68 9.35
CA PRO A 31 1.28 16.38 9.03
C PRO A 31 0.90 16.44 7.54
N ASN A 32 1.47 17.39 6.80
CA ASN A 32 1.26 17.57 5.36
C ASN A 32 1.95 16.50 4.48
N LYS A 33 2.47 15.42 5.09
CA LYS A 33 3.17 14.30 4.45
C LYS A 33 4.54 14.65 3.86
N SER A 34 5.07 15.86 4.11
CA SER A 34 6.47 16.15 3.86
C SER A 34 7.35 15.64 5.02
N PHE A 35 8.66 15.67 4.81
CA PHE A 35 9.66 15.39 5.83
C PHE A 35 10.81 16.38 5.73
N LYS A 36 11.60 16.49 6.79
CA LYS A 36 12.83 17.28 6.85
C LYS A 36 13.98 16.39 7.30
N SER A 37 15.10 16.46 6.58
CA SER A 37 16.33 15.77 6.96
C SER A 37 17.09 16.62 7.99
N ILE A 38 17.25 16.09 9.21
CA ILE A 38 17.95 16.72 10.32
C ILE A 38 19.30 16.04 10.51
N VAL A 39 20.38 16.82 10.51
CA VAL A 39 21.73 16.34 10.87
C VAL A 39 21.88 16.39 12.40
N PHE A 40 22.33 15.30 13.00
CA PHE A 40 22.46 15.15 14.45
C PHE A 40 23.59 14.21 14.87
N ASN A 41 24.01 14.29 16.13
CA ASN A 41 25.11 13.49 16.66
C ASN A 41 24.59 12.59 17.80
N LYS A 42 25.27 11.46 18.09
CA LYS A 42 24.83 10.48 19.11
C LYS A 42 24.64 11.09 20.51
N ASP A 43 25.46 12.07 20.86
CA ASP A 43 25.39 12.83 22.13
C ASP A 43 24.19 13.78 22.24
N GLU A 44 23.54 14.13 21.12
CA GLU A 44 22.35 14.96 21.14
C GLU A 44 21.13 14.19 21.66
N THR A 45 20.06 14.93 21.98
CA THR A 45 18.80 14.37 22.49
C THR A 45 17.64 14.71 21.56
N VAL A 46 16.50 14.06 21.78
CA VAL A 46 15.24 14.35 21.08
C VAL A 46 14.87 15.84 21.15
N PHE A 47 15.17 16.55 22.24
CA PHE A 47 15.01 18.02 22.32
C PHE A 47 15.77 18.76 21.21
N HIS A 48 17.00 18.36 20.91
CA HIS A 48 17.83 18.98 19.87
C HIS A 48 17.22 18.75 18.48
N ILE A 49 16.65 17.57 18.22
CA ILE A 49 15.92 17.29 16.97
C ILE A 49 14.67 18.17 16.85
N ILE A 50 13.86 18.27 17.90
CA ILE A 50 12.66 19.12 17.94
C ILE A 50 13.07 20.58 17.65
N ARG A 51 14.08 21.08 18.37
CA ARG A 51 14.63 22.44 18.22
C ARG A 51 15.09 22.72 16.79
N LYS A 52 16.02 21.90 16.25
CA LYS A 52 16.52 21.99 14.87
C LYS A 52 15.41 21.90 13.83
N THR A 53 14.31 21.20 14.11
CA THR A 53 13.16 21.11 13.20
C THR A 53 12.33 22.39 13.23
N VAL A 54 11.94 22.85 14.43
CA VAL A 54 10.97 23.94 14.67
C VAL A 54 11.56 25.33 14.44
N GLU A 55 12.84 25.57 14.76
CA GLU A 55 13.49 26.89 14.59
C GLU A 55 13.46 27.38 13.12
N GLU A 56 13.40 26.48 12.14
CA GLU A 56 13.34 26.85 10.73
C GLU A 56 11.95 27.25 10.22
N PHE A 57 10.89 27.07 11.01
CA PHE A 57 9.54 27.51 10.63
C PHE A 57 9.37 29.04 10.67
N GLY A 58 10.26 29.78 11.36
CA GLY A 58 10.20 31.23 11.54
C GLY A 58 10.82 32.09 10.42
N LYS A 59 11.08 31.55 9.23
CA LYS A 59 11.92 32.23 8.20
C LYS A 59 11.28 33.43 7.49
N ASP A 60 9.97 33.64 7.58
CA ASP A 60 9.23 34.69 6.85
C ASP A 60 8.78 35.87 7.74
N GLY A 61 9.62 36.32 8.68
CA GLY A 61 9.36 37.52 9.51
C GLY A 61 8.27 37.38 10.57
N GLN A 62 7.75 36.16 10.78
CA GLN A 62 6.90 35.79 11.91
C GLN A 62 7.77 35.56 13.17
N PRO A 63 7.22 35.74 14.39
CA PRO A 63 7.91 35.30 15.60
C PRO A 63 8.16 33.77 15.54
N PRO A 64 9.29 33.27 16.09
CA PRO A 64 9.61 31.86 16.06
C PRO A 64 8.59 31.06 16.90
N PRO A 65 8.08 29.91 16.39
CA PRO A 65 7.08 29.12 17.11
C PRO A 65 7.62 28.53 18.42
N SER A 66 6.72 28.31 19.37
CA SER A 66 7.04 27.80 20.70
C SER A 66 7.47 26.34 20.65
N ILE A 67 8.78 26.11 20.67
CA ILE A 67 9.45 24.79 20.74
C ILE A 67 8.89 23.93 21.89
N GLN A 68 8.37 24.54 22.95
CA GLN A 68 7.76 23.85 24.09
C GLN A 68 6.46 23.11 23.75
N ARG A 69 5.75 23.50 22.68
CA ARG A 69 4.46 22.89 22.26
C ARG A 69 4.63 21.60 21.45
N TYR A 70 5.85 21.33 20.97
CA TYR A 70 6.17 20.21 20.09
C TYR A 70 6.81 19.02 20.83
N ALA A 71 6.48 17.82 20.38
CA ALA A 71 7.06 16.54 20.79
C ALA A 71 7.33 15.66 19.55
N CYS A 72 8.26 14.72 19.67
CA CYS A 72 8.48 13.70 18.65
C CYS A 72 7.86 12.37 19.06
N ARG A 73 7.35 11.62 18.08
CA ARG A 73 6.95 10.23 18.26
C ARG A 73 7.50 9.34 17.16
N MET A 74 7.67 8.07 17.45
CA MET A 74 7.93 7.03 16.45
C MET A 74 6.62 6.31 16.15
N LEU A 75 6.27 6.21 14.88
CA LEU A 75 5.14 5.43 14.36
C LEU A 75 5.69 4.20 13.63
N ASN A 76 5.32 3.01 14.09
CA ASN A 76 5.56 1.79 13.34
C ASN A 76 4.64 1.76 12.13
N VAL A 77 5.18 1.85 10.91
CA VAL A 77 4.34 1.95 9.71
C VAL A 77 3.56 0.66 9.41
N ILE A 78 3.99 -0.48 9.97
CA ILE A 78 3.36 -1.79 9.83
C ILE A 78 2.33 -2.02 10.95
N THR A 79 2.76 -2.04 12.22
CA THR A 79 1.90 -2.40 13.37
C THR A 79 0.99 -1.26 13.83
N LYS A 80 1.26 -0.02 13.39
CA LYS A 80 0.64 1.22 13.88
C LYS A 80 0.90 1.51 15.37
N GLU A 81 1.86 0.82 15.99
CA GLU A 81 2.35 1.15 17.32
C GLU A 81 2.94 2.57 17.33
N VAL A 82 2.62 3.34 18.36
CA VAL A 82 3.08 4.72 18.56
C VAL A 82 3.88 4.80 19.85
N LEU A 83 5.09 5.35 19.76
CA LEU A 83 6.00 5.57 20.88
C LEU A 83 6.30 7.07 20.99
N TRP A 84 5.85 7.72 22.06
CA TRP A 84 6.25 9.10 22.32
C TRP A 84 7.69 9.15 22.85
N LEU A 85 8.51 10.03 22.26
CA LEU A 85 9.91 10.16 22.62
C LEU A 85 10.09 11.32 23.61
N ALA A 86 10.54 10.99 24.82
CA ALA A 86 10.87 12.00 25.81
C ALA A 86 12.02 12.90 25.35
N ARG A 87 11.91 14.20 25.62
CA ARG A 87 12.88 15.24 25.20
C ARG A 87 14.32 14.96 25.66
N THR A 88 14.48 14.25 26.78
CA THR A 88 15.77 13.87 27.40
C THR A 88 16.36 12.57 26.87
N THR A 89 15.65 11.80 26.05
CA THR A 89 16.19 10.57 25.45
C THR A 89 17.32 10.92 24.48
N SER A 90 18.49 10.31 24.65
CA SER A 90 19.64 10.46 23.74
C SER A 90 19.33 9.84 22.38
N MET A 91 19.84 10.48 21.34
CA MET A 91 19.69 10.02 19.97
C MET A 91 20.42 8.72 19.68
N ASP A 92 21.46 8.37 20.43
CA ASP A 92 22.11 7.05 20.36
C ASP A 92 21.15 5.89 20.70
N LYS A 93 20.28 6.09 21.70
CA LYS A 93 19.24 5.11 22.06
C LYS A 93 18.14 5.02 21.01
N VAL A 94 17.73 6.17 20.47
CA VAL A 94 16.75 6.24 19.37
C VAL A 94 17.29 5.56 18.11
N LEU A 95 18.56 5.80 17.76
CA LEU A 95 19.28 5.12 16.69
C LEU A 95 19.31 3.60 16.90
N SER A 96 19.76 3.15 18.07
CA SER A 96 19.81 1.73 18.42
C SER A 96 18.44 1.06 18.27
N HIS A 97 17.36 1.75 18.67
CA HIS A 97 16.00 1.24 18.51
C HIS A 97 15.50 1.23 17.04
N ILE A 98 15.86 2.23 16.23
CA ILE A 98 15.51 2.25 14.79
C ILE A 98 16.24 1.13 14.03
N LEU A 99 17.53 0.92 14.32
CA LEU A 99 18.41 0.01 13.60
C LEU A 99 18.29 -1.45 14.06
N SER A 100 17.93 -1.68 15.34
CA SER A 100 17.65 -2.99 15.92
C SER A 100 16.15 -3.11 16.25
N PRO A 101 15.30 -3.63 15.33
CA PRO A 101 13.88 -3.86 15.59
C PRO A 101 13.67 -5.05 16.54
N GLY A 102 13.89 -4.80 17.83
CA GLY A 102 13.75 -5.77 18.93
C GLY A 102 12.59 -5.42 19.86
N CYS A 103 12.86 -4.56 20.84
CA CYS A 103 11.90 -4.20 21.88
C CYS A 103 11.32 -2.81 21.65
N SER A 104 10.00 -2.61 21.77
CA SER A 104 9.39 -1.28 21.60
C SER A 104 9.63 -0.31 22.77
N ASN A 105 10.36 -0.71 23.80
CA ASN A 105 10.96 0.21 24.76
C ASN A 105 12.34 0.63 24.23
N VAL A 106 12.54 1.94 24.00
CA VAL A 106 13.80 2.53 23.52
C VAL A 106 14.94 2.30 24.53
N ASP A 107 14.64 2.35 25.83
CA ASP A 107 15.56 2.10 26.94
C ASP A 107 15.73 0.60 27.28
N CYS A 108 15.31 -0.32 26.40
CA CYS A 108 15.46 -1.76 26.65
C CYS A 108 16.94 -2.21 26.54
N PRO A 109 17.53 -2.87 27.55
CA PRO A 109 18.90 -3.40 27.45
C PRO A 109 19.04 -4.58 26.47
N ASN A 110 17.94 -5.11 25.91
CA ASN A 110 17.96 -6.09 24.83
C ASN A 110 17.99 -5.44 23.43
N ASN A 111 17.87 -4.10 23.32
CA ASN A 111 18.22 -3.38 22.10
C ASN A 111 19.75 -3.34 22.05
N ASP A 112 20.34 -4.16 21.18
CA ASP A 112 21.76 -4.52 21.21
C ASP A 112 22.60 -3.48 20.41
N PRO A 113 23.46 -2.67 21.06
CA PRO A 113 24.24 -1.65 20.38
C PRO A 113 25.22 -2.26 19.37
N MET A 114 25.78 -3.45 19.63
CA MET A 114 26.68 -4.11 18.68
C MET A 114 25.94 -4.57 17.42
N LYS A 115 24.64 -4.92 17.52
CA LYS A 115 23.82 -5.18 16.32
C LYS A 115 23.49 -3.90 15.56
N ALA A 116 23.30 -2.78 16.25
CA ALA A 116 23.17 -1.48 15.60
C ALA A 116 24.46 -1.09 14.87
N GLU A 117 25.63 -1.23 15.49
CA GLU A 117 26.95 -1.00 14.87
C GLU A 117 27.21 -1.91 13.66
N LEU A 118 26.85 -3.20 13.73
CA LEU A 118 26.93 -4.10 12.56
C LEU A 118 25.99 -3.67 11.42
N ALA A 119 24.86 -3.02 11.72
CA ALA A 119 24.00 -2.43 10.70
C ALA A 119 24.59 -1.12 10.14
N GLU A 120 25.08 -0.22 11.01
CA GLU A 120 25.75 1.04 10.63
C GLU A 120 26.93 0.81 9.68
N SER A 121 27.67 -0.29 9.84
CA SER A 121 28.85 -0.62 9.01
C SER A 121 28.57 -0.79 7.50
N LYS A 122 27.30 -0.79 7.08
CA LYS A 122 26.88 -0.97 5.66
C LYS A 122 26.41 0.31 4.97
N ASP A 123 26.12 1.39 5.73
CA ASP A 123 25.39 2.58 5.25
C ASP A 123 26.26 3.86 5.19
N THR A 124 27.56 3.73 4.91
CA THR A 124 28.49 4.88 4.78
C THR A 124 28.48 5.48 3.37
N HIS A 125 28.06 6.74 3.23
CA HIS A 125 28.18 7.49 1.97
C HIS A 125 28.63 8.94 2.23
N GLN A 126 29.64 9.42 1.49
CA GLN A 126 30.18 10.80 1.57
C GLN A 126 30.52 11.34 2.98
N GLY A 127 30.86 10.47 3.94
CA GLY A 127 31.32 10.87 5.27
C GLY A 127 30.22 11.24 6.28
N ARG A 128 28.94 10.99 5.96
CA ARG A 128 27.82 11.10 6.91
C ARG A 128 27.01 9.80 6.95
N ARG A 129 26.46 9.43 8.10
CA ARG A 129 25.67 8.19 8.27
C ARG A 129 24.17 8.49 8.11
N SER A 130 23.52 7.90 7.10
CA SER A 130 22.08 8.09 6.87
C SER A 130 21.28 7.04 7.62
N VAL A 131 20.30 7.45 8.43
CA VAL A 131 19.49 6.53 9.23
C VAL A 131 18.29 6.06 8.42
N THR A 132 18.35 4.85 7.86
CA THR A 132 17.22 4.27 7.12
C THR A 132 16.12 3.82 8.09
N THR A 133 15.09 4.65 8.25
CA THR A 133 13.90 4.41 9.07
C THR A 133 12.98 3.33 8.47
N GLY A 134 13.47 2.08 8.37
CA GLY A 134 12.84 1.03 7.56
C GLY A 134 11.42 0.60 7.98
N VAL A 135 11.11 0.68 9.29
CA VAL A 135 9.77 0.37 9.84
C VAL A 135 9.26 1.46 10.79
N TRP A 136 10.15 2.26 11.38
CA TRP A 136 9.81 3.27 12.38
C TRP A 136 9.95 4.69 11.83
N ARG A 137 8.81 5.34 11.54
CA ARG A 137 8.75 6.73 11.07
C ARG A 137 8.82 7.68 12.26
N VAL A 138 9.75 8.63 12.28
CA VAL A 138 9.75 9.73 13.26
C VAL A 138 8.83 10.83 12.77
N GLU A 139 7.85 11.22 13.59
CA GLU A 139 6.90 12.31 13.33
C GLU A 139 7.09 13.43 14.36
N LEU A 140 7.20 14.67 13.90
CA LEU A 140 7.06 15.85 14.76
C LEU A 140 5.57 16.14 14.94
N ARG A 141 5.12 16.40 16.17
CA ARG A 141 3.73 16.71 16.47
C ARG A 141 3.59 17.77 17.54
N VAL A 142 2.52 18.55 17.46
CA VAL A 142 2.07 19.43 18.54
C VAL A 142 1.28 18.57 19.53
N ARG A 143 1.73 18.53 20.79
CA ARG A 143 1.15 17.69 21.86
C ARG A 143 0.57 18.52 23.01
N TYR A 144 1.15 19.69 23.27
CA TYR A 144 0.81 20.51 24.43
C TYR A 144 0.11 21.80 23.97
N VAL A 145 -1.22 21.78 24.04
CA VAL A 145 -2.14 22.76 23.42
C VAL A 145 -2.99 23.41 24.53
N PRO A 146 -3.28 24.73 24.48
CA PRO A 146 -4.21 25.35 25.44
C PRO A 146 -5.64 24.83 25.25
N HIS A 147 -6.55 25.16 26.16
CA HIS A 147 -7.93 24.68 26.07
C HIS A 147 -8.67 25.20 24.84
N LYS A 148 -8.43 26.45 24.42
CA LYS A 148 -9.07 27.04 23.24
C LYS A 148 -8.05 27.22 22.12
N ILE A 149 -8.47 26.92 20.89
CA ILE A 149 -7.65 27.18 19.69
C ILE A 149 -7.39 28.68 19.49
N GLN A 150 -8.26 29.56 19.99
CA GLN A 150 -8.07 31.01 20.06
C GLN A 150 -6.78 31.37 20.80
N ASP A 151 -6.58 30.82 22.00
CA ASP A 151 -5.41 31.09 22.84
C ASP A 151 -4.13 30.70 22.09
N LEU A 152 -4.13 29.54 21.39
CA LEU A 152 -3.00 29.12 20.56
C LEU A 152 -2.79 30.02 19.34
N PHE A 153 -3.85 30.51 18.70
CA PHE A 153 -3.76 31.40 17.54
C PHE A 153 -3.22 32.78 17.90
N ASP A 154 -3.58 33.30 19.06
CA ASP A 154 -3.12 34.62 19.52
C ASP A 154 -1.67 34.57 20.03
N GLU A 155 -1.25 33.46 20.64
CA GLU A 155 0.14 33.23 21.05
C GLU A 155 1.07 32.83 19.89
N ASP A 156 0.66 31.89 19.04
CA ASP A 156 1.51 31.24 18.04
C ASP A 156 0.71 30.67 16.85
N LYS A 157 0.48 31.53 15.85
CA LYS A 157 -0.24 31.20 14.60
C LYS A 157 0.42 30.05 13.83
N THR A 158 1.74 29.95 13.85
CA THR A 158 2.49 28.92 13.13
C THR A 158 2.21 27.55 13.73
N THR A 159 2.29 27.42 15.05
CA THR A 159 1.91 26.19 15.78
C THR A 159 0.41 25.93 15.65
N CYS A 160 -0.44 26.96 15.66
CA CYS A 160 -1.88 26.82 15.47
C CYS A 160 -2.25 26.20 14.11
N PHE A 161 -1.64 26.67 13.03
CA PHE A 161 -1.86 26.10 11.69
C PHE A 161 -1.28 24.68 11.57
N TYR A 162 -0.11 24.42 12.16
CA TYR A 162 0.47 23.08 12.21
C TYR A 162 -0.43 22.08 12.93
N PHE A 163 -1.01 22.49 14.07
CA PHE A 163 -1.93 21.67 14.85
C PHE A 163 -3.26 21.42 14.10
N PHE A 164 -3.76 22.40 13.35
CA PHE A 164 -4.91 22.18 12.46
C PHE A 164 -4.63 21.11 11.40
N ASP A 165 -3.49 21.20 10.69
CA ASP A 165 -3.13 20.21 9.67
C ASP A 165 -2.94 18.81 10.29
N GLN A 166 -2.35 18.72 11.48
CA GLN A 166 -2.23 17.49 12.27
C GLN A 166 -3.59 16.85 12.58
N VAL A 167 -4.47 17.60 13.25
CA VAL A 167 -5.78 17.10 13.70
C VAL A 167 -6.69 16.76 12.51
N LYS A 168 -6.62 17.54 11.42
CA LYS A 168 -7.32 17.24 10.17
C LYS A 168 -6.88 15.90 9.57
N ASP A 169 -5.57 15.64 9.47
CA ASP A 169 -5.08 14.38 8.90
C ASP A 169 -5.35 13.19 9.82
N ASP A 170 -5.29 13.36 11.15
CA ASP A 170 -5.68 12.31 12.11
C ASP A 170 -7.19 11.98 12.01
N TYR A 171 -8.05 13.00 11.93
CA TYR A 171 -9.49 12.83 11.68
C TYR A 171 -9.77 12.03 10.39
N ILE A 172 -9.14 12.39 9.28
CA ILE A 172 -9.33 11.69 8.00
C ILE A 172 -8.82 10.25 8.07
N GLN A 173 -7.67 10.02 8.73
CA GLN A 173 -7.07 8.69 8.88
C GLN A 173 -7.86 7.79 9.84
N SER A 174 -8.50 8.35 10.88
CA SER A 174 -9.34 7.60 11.81
C SER A 174 -10.58 6.98 11.14
N ASN A 175 -11.00 7.54 10.00
CA ASN A 175 -12.06 7.02 9.13
C ASN A 175 -13.38 6.67 9.86
N ILE A 176 -13.77 7.49 10.83
CA ILE A 176 -14.95 7.29 11.68
C ILE A 176 -16.19 7.08 10.82
N THR A 177 -16.99 6.07 11.15
CA THR A 177 -18.21 5.67 10.43
C THR A 177 -19.47 6.38 10.92
N SER A 178 -19.47 6.91 12.15
CA SER A 178 -20.60 7.62 12.77
C SER A 178 -20.71 9.10 12.40
N VAL A 179 -19.82 9.63 11.55
CA VAL A 179 -19.88 11.04 11.12
C VAL A 179 -20.82 11.19 9.93
N ASP A 180 -21.91 11.93 10.13
CA ASP A 180 -22.86 12.25 9.07
C ASP A 180 -22.22 12.99 7.90
N ALA A 181 -22.70 12.71 6.69
CA ALA A 181 -22.19 13.30 5.45
C ALA A 181 -22.22 14.83 5.46
N ASP A 182 -23.24 15.46 6.06
CA ASP A 182 -23.36 16.92 6.18
C ASP A 182 -22.29 17.53 7.11
N VAL A 183 -21.91 16.83 8.19
CA VAL A 183 -20.85 17.29 9.10
C VAL A 183 -19.48 17.13 8.44
N ALA A 184 -19.22 15.97 7.82
CA ALA A 184 -17.99 15.73 7.08
C ALA A 184 -17.80 16.70 5.91
N VAL A 185 -18.88 17.10 5.21
CA VAL A 185 -18.84 18.14 4.19
C VAL A 185 -18.51 19.52 4.80
N GLN A 186 -19.04 19.86 5.97
CA GLN A 186 -18.71 21.12 6.65
C GLN A 186 -17.22 21.17 7.07
N LEU A 187 -16.72 20.10 7.71
CA LEU A 187 -15.30 19.96 8.07
C LEU A 187 -14.40 20.04 6.83
N CYS A 188 -14.77 19.40 5.73
CA CYS A 188 -14.08 19.51 4.45
C CYS A 188 -14.06 20.94 3.91
N CYS A 189 -15.19 21.66 3.94
CA CYS A 189 -15.24 23.04 3.47
C CYS A 189 -14.31 23.97 4.28
N LEU A 190 -14.23 23.76 5.60
CA LEU A 190 -13.31 24.48 6.48
C LEU A 190 -11.84 24.10 6.20
N GLY A 191 -11.55 22.81 5.98
CA GLY A 191 -10.24 22.34 5.54
C GLY A 191 -9.79 22.92 4.19
N ILE A 192 -10.70 23.04 3.22
CA ILE A 192 -10.43 23.72 1.94
C ILE A 192 -10.18 25.22 2.18
N ARG A 193 -10.93 25.88 3.07
CA ARG A 193 -10.67 27.29 3.42
C ARG A 193 -9.29 27.47 4.05
N HIS A 194 -8.84 26.54 4.89
CA HIS A 194 -7.48 26.52 5.44
C HIS A 194 -6.40 26.27 4.37
N TYR A 195 -6.66 25.37 3.41
CA TYR A 195 -5.72 25.10 2.31
C TYR A 195 -5.40 26.36 1.50
N PHE A 196 -6.42 27.16 1.18
CA PHE A 196 -6.27 28.42 0.43
C PHE A 196 -5.89 29.64 1.30
N LYS A 197 -5.46 29.48 2.57
CA LYS A 197 -5.25 30.59 3.52
C LYS A 197 -4.28 31.69 3.05
N ASN A 198 -3.19 31.31 2.38
CA ASN A 198 -2.17 32.25 1.90
C ASN A 198 -2.40 32.75 0.46
N ILE A 199 -3.53 32.39 -0.17
CA ILE A 199 -3.78 32.73 -1.58
C ILE A 199 -4.59 34.03 -1.66
N THR A 200 -3.86 35.13 -1.87
CA THR A 200 -4.39 36.50 -1.91
C THR A 200 -5.30 36.76 -3.12
N LEU A 201 -6.61 36.50 -2.95
CA LEU A 201 -7.74 37.14 -3.65
C LEU A 201 -7.55 37.45 -5.16
N LYS A 202 -7.05 36.50 -5.95
CA LYS A 202 -6.96 36.60 -7.43
C LYS A 202 -7.44 35.38 -8.22
N ALA A 203 -8.05 34.38 -7.56
CA ALA A 203 -8.82 33.34 -8.25
C ALA A 203 -10.25 33.87 -8.56
N PRO A 204 -10.70 33.98 -9.83
CA PRO A 204 -11.94 34.69 -10.16
C PRO A 204 -13.27 34.07 -9.68
N ASP A 205 -13.29 32.82 -9.20
CA ASP A 205 -14.55 32.16 -8.79
C ASP A 205 -14.33 31.10 -7.69
N LYS A 206 -15.20 31.11 -6.67
CA LYS A 206 -15.33 30.07 -5.63
C LYS A 206 -15.44 28.66 -6.22
N LYS A 207 -16.00 28.53 -7.42
CA LYS A 207 -16.11 27.28 -8.18
C LYS A 207 -14.74 26.72 -8.59
N GLN A 208 -13.78 27.58 -8.94
CA GLN A 208 -12.45 27.15 -9.38
C GLN A 208 -11.64 26.51 -8.24
N HIS A 209 -11.78 26.99 -7.01
CA HIS A 209 -11.16 26.33 -5.84
C HIS A 209 -11.66 24.89 -5.68
N ILE A 210 -12.96 24.65 -5.80
CA ILE A 210 -13.54 23.30 -5.68
C ILE A 210 -13.18 22.43 -6.89
N ASP A 211 -13.16 22.99 -8.09
CA ASP A 211 -12.73 22.25 -9.29
C ASP A 211 -11.22 21.93 -9.25
N TYR A 212 -10.38 22.78 -8.64
CA TYR A 212 -8.95 22.50 -8.38
C TYR A 212 -8.78 21.40 -7.31
N ILE A 213 -9.50 21.50 -6.18
CA ILE A 213 -9.45 20.46 -5.14
C ILE A 213 -9.95 19.12 -5.68
N GLU A 214 -10.98 19.09 -6.54
CA GLU A 214 -11.44 17.84 -7.15
C GLU A 214 -10.40 17.22 -8.10
N LYS A 215 -9.77 18.04 -8.95
CA LYS A 215 -8.87 17.56 -10.02
C LYS A 215 -7.45 17.27 -9.53
N GLU A 216 -6.85 18.21 -8.80
CA GLU A 216 -5.41 18.18 -8.49
C GLU A 216 -5.11 17.49 -7.15
N ILE A 217 -6.00 17.60 -6.16
CA ILE A 217 -5.76 17.12 -4.78
C ILE A 217 -6.61 15.89 -4.42
N GLY A 218 -7.89 15.90 -4.81
CA GLY A 218 -8.92 14.93 -4.46
C GLY A 218 -9.56 15.16 -3.09
N PHE A 219 -10.89 15.04 -3.00
CA PHE A 219 -11.65 15.21 -1.74
C PHE A 219 -11.27 14.23 -0.62
N LYS A 220 -10.62 13.10 -0.95
CA LYS A 220 -10.04 12.15 0.03
C LYS A 220 -8.98 12.75 0.96
N CYS A 221 -8.44 13.93 0.64
CA CYS A 221 -7.54 14.69 1.51
C CYS A 221 -8.27 15.63 2.48
N PHE A 222 -9.61 15.62 2.47
CA PHE A 222 -10.47 16.48 3.28
C PHE A 222 -11.71 15.76 3.88
N ILE A 223 -12.05 14.56 3.41
CA ILE A 223 -13.22 13.78 3.84
C ILE A 223 -12.81 12.33 4.13
N PRO A 224 -13.27 11.71 5.23
CA PRO A 224 -13.13 10.27 5.50
C PRO A 224 -13.62 9.36 4.37
N GLN A 225 -12.97 8.22 4.20
CA GLN A 225 -13.32 7.25 3.16
C GLN A 225 -14.70 6.60 3.38
N SER A 226 -15.17 6.51 4.63
CA SER A 226 -16.52 6.10 5.04
C SER A 226 -17.62 6.97 4.41
N VAL A 227 -17.46 8.28 4.43
CA VAL A 227 -18.43 9.23 3.86
C VAL A 227 -18.36 9.27 2.33
N ILE A 228 -17.15 9.13 1.77
CA ILE A 228 -16.94 9.07 0.31
C ILE A 228 -17.58 7.81 -0.29
N SER A 229 -17.54 6.65 0.40
CA SER A 229 -18.12 5.41 -0.11
C SER A 229 -19.66 5.40 -0.06
N THR A 230 -20.26 6.11 0.90
CA THR A 230 -21.72 6.17 1.10
C THR A 230 -22.40 7.27 0.28
N THR A 231 -21.69 8.32 -0.13
CA THR A 231 -22.28 9.49 -0.82
C THR A 231 -21.95 9.54 -2.31
N LYS A 232 -22.97 9.56 -3.18
CA LYS A 232 -22.80 9.70 -4.65
C LYS A 232 -21.97 10.96 -5.00
N PRO A 233 -20.88 10.90 -5.80
CA PRO A 233 -19.96 12.03 -6.00
C PRO A 233 -20.60 13.29 -6.57
N LYS A 234 -21.56 13.14 -7.50
CA LYS A 234 -22.31 14.29 -8.04
C LYS A 234 -23.09 15.03 -6.96
N ASN A 235 -23.59 14.31 -5.93
CA ASN A 235 -24.23 14.93 -4.78
C ASN A 235 -23.19 15.53 -3.83
N LEU A 236 -22.16 14.76 -3.47
CA LEU A 236 -21.08 15.18 -2.58
C LEU A 236 -20.41 16.49 -3.07
N LYS A 237 -20.05 16.57 -4.35
CA LYS A 237 -19.52 17.80 -4.96
C LYS A 237 -20.50 18.97 -4.85
N LYS A 238 -21.79 18.74 -5.05
CA LYS A 238 -22.83 19.78 -4.97
C LYS A 238 -22.99 20.28 -3.52
N MET A 239 -22.95 19.38 -2.54
CA MET A 239 -22.94 19.70 -1.11
C MET A 239 -21.70 20.52 -0.73
N ILE A 240 -20.49 20.11 -1.18
CA ILE A 240 -19.24 20.86 -0.96
C ILE A 240 -19.29 22.24 -1.63
N GLN A 241 -19.80 22.36 -2.86
CA GLN A 241 -19.96 23.66 -3.53
C GLN A 241 -20.93 24.61 -2.79
N VAL A 242 -21.97 24.07 -2.15
CA VAL A 242 -22.92 24.85 -1.33
C VAL A 242 -22.32 25.20 0.04
N GLY A 243 -21.65 24.26 0.70
CA GLY A 243 -20.99 24.46 1.99
C GLY A 243 -19.83 25.45 1.89
N TYR A 244 -18.96 25.32 0.88
CA TYR A 244 -17.79 26.17 0.71
C TYR A 244 -18.18 27.64 0.49
N LYS A 245 -19.28 27.91 -0.21
CA LYS A 245 -19.82 29.27 -0.36
C LYS A 245 -20.12 29.97 0.98
N LYS A 246 -20.49 29.21 2.03
CA LYS A 246 -20.79 29.72 3.37
C LYS A 246 -19.53 30.08 4.17
N VAL A 247 -18.45 29.31 3.99
CA VAL A 247 -17.18 29.46 4.76
C VAL A 247 -16.07 30.21 4.02
N TYR A 248 -16.23 30.47 2.72
CA TYR A 248 -15.23 31.11 1.87
C TYR A 248 -14.75 32.47 2.41
N ASN A 249 -15.66 33.28 2.97
CA ASN A 249 -15.36 34.60 3.50
C ASN A 249 -14.78 34.59 4.93
N TYR A 250 -14.69 33.43 5.60
CA TYR A 250 -14.17 33.38 6.96
C TYR A 250 -12.72 33.81 7.01
N ASN A 251 -12.35 34.59 8.03
CA ASN A 251 -10.96 34.85 8.38
C ASN A 251 -10.30 33.60 9.00
N ASP A 252 -9.01 33.67 9.31
CA ASP A 252 -8.28 32.48 9.79
C ASP A 252 -8.83 31.90 11.08
N ILE A 253 -9.11 32.72 12.09
CA ILE A 253 -9.59 32.25 13.37
C ILE A 253 -11.06 31.78 13.32
N GLU A 254 -11.89 32.39 12.46
CA GLU A 254 -13.28 31.98 12.25
C GLU A 254 -13.42 30.55 11.72
N TYR A 255 -12.62 30.14 10.74
CA TYR A 255 -12.69 28.76 10.24
C TYR A 255 -12.00 27.77 11.19
N LEU A 256 -10.93 28.17 11.88
CA LEU A 256 -10.23 27.34 12.86
C LEU A 256 -11.18 26.96 14.00
N THR A 257 -11.76 27.95 14.69
CA THR A 257 -12.68 27.73 15.82
C THR A 257 -13.87 26.87 15.41
N LYS A 258 -14.50 27.16 14.26
CA LYS A 258 -15.62 26.35 13.74
C LYS A 258 -15.25 24.91 13.39
N PHE A 259 -14.01 24.64 12.98
CA PHE A 259 -13.57 23.28 12.68
C PHE A 259 -13.45 22.45 13.96
N PHE A 260 -12.77 22.97 14.98
CA PHE A 260 -12.63 22.30 16.27
C PHE A 260 -13.99 22.15 16.99
N ASP A 261 -14.85 23.17 16.95
CA ASP A 261 -16.21 23.12 17.52
C ASP A 261 -17.12 22.07 16.90
N LEU A 262 -16.97 21.79 15.59
CA LEU A 262 -17.70 20.71 14.92
C LEU A 262 -17.08 19.34 15.23
N LEU A 263 -15.75 19.26 15.20
CA LEU A 263 -15.00 18.01 15.30
C LEU A 263 -15.10 17.34 16.69
N LYS A 264 -15.11 18.13 17.77
CA LYS A 264 -15.10 17.64 19.17
C LYS A 264 -16.24 16.68 19.53
N ASN A 265 -17.35 16.72 18.78
CA ASN A 265 -18.50 15.83 18.98
C ASN A 265 -18.26 14.39 18.46
N PHE A 266 -17.20 14.18 17.66
CA PHE A 266 -16.91 12.92 16.98
C PHE A 266 -15.48 12.42 17.20
N PHE A 267 -14.53 13.34 17.46
CA PHE A 267 -13.12 13.03 17.63
C PHE A 267 -12.56 13.84 18.80
N ILE A 268 -12.03 13.15 19.81
CA ILE A 268 -11.51 13.78 21.03
C ILE A 268 -10.17 14.44 20.71
N THR A 269 -10.09 15.76 20.91
CA THR A 269 -8.88 16.57 20.73
C THR A 269 -8.38 17.23 22.01
N ASP A 270 -9.18 17.22 23.06
CA ASP A 270 -9.03 18.14 24.20
C ASP A 270 -8.30 17.51 25.40
N PHE A 271 -8.04 16.20 25.33
CA PHE A 271 -7.26 15.41 26.31
C PHE A 271 -6.80 14.08 25.69
N GLU A 272 -5.71 13.51 26.21
CA GLU A 272 -5.35 12.10 25.97
C GLU A 272 -5.93 11.20 27.08
N GLN A 273 -6.27 9.96 26.74
CA GLN A 273 -6.85 8.96 27.65
C GLN A 273 -5.99 7.70 27.74
N PHE A 274 -5.86 7.13 28.94
CA PHE A 274 -5.00 5.97 29.20
C PHE A 274 -5.69 4.97 30.15
N SER A 275 -5.78 3.70 29.75
CA SER A 275 -6.20 2.61 30.63
C SER A 275 -5.09 2.25 31.60
N VAL A 276 -5.32 2.43 32.90
CA VAL A 276 -4.32 2.28 33.96
C VAL A 276 -4.89 1.62 35.21
N THR A 277 -4.03 1.14 36.10
CA THR A 277 -4.44 0.75 37.46
C THR A 277 -4.02 1.84 38.43
N LEU A 278 -4.98 2.44 39.12
CA LEU A 278 -4.74 3.34 40.23
C LEU A 278 -4.36 2.49 41.46
N SER A 279 -3.19 2.74 42.03
CA SER A 279 -2.62 1.90 43.09
C SER A 279 -2.49 2.70 44.38
N SER A 280 -3.62 2.90 45.07
CA SER A 280 -3.63 3.36 46.46
C SER A 280 -3.50 2.16 47.41
N ALA A 281 -4.12 2.20 48.59
CA ALA A 281 -4.29 1.01 49.44
C ALA A 281 -5.02 -0.16 48.75
N TRP A 282 -5.74 0.10 47.65
CA TRP A 282 -6.38 -0.91 46.80
C TRP A 282 -6.07 -0.64 45.32
N ASN A 283 -5.89 -1.70 44.53
CA ASN A 283 -5.69 -1.58 43.08
C ASN A 283 -7.04 -1.48 42.37
N ILE A 284 -7.30 -0.34 41.71
CA ILE A 284 -8.53 -0.09 40.96
C ILE A 284 -8.18 0.20 39.49
N SER A 285 -8.67 -0.63 38.58
CA SER A 285 -8.59 -0.34 37.14
C SER A 285 -9.45 0.88 36.80
N GLY A 286 -8.92 1.79 35.99
CA GLY A 286 -9.60 3.01 35.59
C GLY A 286 -9.03 3.61 34.31
N ILE A 287 -9.60 4.75 33.91
CA ILE A 287 -9.16 5.53 32.76
C ILE A 287 -8.66 6.87 33.27
N LEU A 288 -7.37 7.13 33.07
CA LEU A 288 -6.73 8.43 33.31
C LEU A 288 -7.00 9.33 32.11
N HIS A 289 -7.31 10.59 32.36
CA HIS A 289 -7.42 11.65 31.37
C HIS A 289 -6.48 12.79 31.71
N VAL A 290 -5.76 13.29 30.71
CA VAL A 290 -4.79 14.38 30.88
C VAL A 290 -5.01 15.42 29.77
N GLY A 291 -5.33 16.65 30.15
CA GLY A 291 -5.58 17.74 29.19
C GLY A 291 -5.67 19.12 29.84
N PRO A 292 -5.53 20.22 29.08
CA PRO A 292 -5.31 21.58 29.56
C PRO A 292 -6.42 22.13 30.49
N HIS A 293 -7.65 21.63 30.37
CA HIS A 293 -8.82 22.12 31.12
C HIS A 293 -9.26 21.18 32.24
N ILE A 294 -8.91 19.89 32.16
CA ILE A 294 -9.20 18.87 33.18
C ILE A 294 -7.99 18.53 34.05
N GLY A 295 -6.83 19.13 33.81
CA GLY A 295 -5.58 18.81 34.50
C GLY A 295 -5.26 17.31 34.40
N ILE A 296 -4.93 16.72 35.55
CA ILE A 296 -4.82 15.28 35.76
C ILE A 296 -6.13 14.81 36.41
N SER A 297 -6.89 13.98 35.72
CA SER A 297 -8.18 13.46 36.19
C SER A 297 -8.36 11.97 35.90
N TYR A 298 -9.23 11.27 36.63
CA TYR A 298 -9.54 9.86 36.35
C TYR A 298 -11.03 9.52 36.48
N GLN A 299 -11.43 8.42 35.85
CA GLN A 299 -12.70 7.74 36.09
C GLN A 299 -12.46 6.26 36.39
N THR A 300 -13.24 5.69 37.31
CA THR A 300 -13.19 4.24 37.65
C THR A 300 -14.09 3.39 36.77
N HIS A 301 -15.07 3.99 36.10
CA HIS A 301 -16.01 3.35 35.19
C HIS A 301 -16.43 4.37 34.10
N PRO A 302 -16.74 3.97 32.85
CA PRO A 302 -17.14 4.90 31.78
C PRO A 302 -18.41 5.72 32.03
N GLN A 303 -19.18 5.39 33.07
CA GLN A 303 -20.38 6.13 33.50
C GLN A 303 -20.15 6.93 34.80
N ALA A 304 -18.96 6.86 35.39
CA ALA A 304 -18.62 7.62 36.60
C ALA A 304 -18.29 9.08 36.25
N SER A 305 -18.51 9.99 37.19
CA SER A 305 -18.06 11.37 37.04
C SER A 305 -16.52 11.45 37.03
N LEU A 306 -15.99 12.35 36.20
CA LEU A 306 -14.56 12.60 36.12
C LEU A 306 -14.05 13.24 37.42
N ARG A 307 -13.13 12.58 38.11
CA ARG A 307 -12.52 13.10 39.34
C ARG A 307 -11.19 13.77 39.04
N ASN A 308 -11.12 15.08 39.25
CA ASN A 308 -9.86 15.84 39.19
C ASN A 308 -8.96 15.51 40.39
N VAL A 309 -7.65 15.40 40.13
CA VAL A 309 -6.62 15.15 41.16
C VAL A 309 -5.75 16.39 41.36
N ALA A 310 -5.19 16.92 40.27
CA ALA A 310 -4.31 18.09 40.31
C ALA A 310 -4.39 18.88 39.00
N GLN A 311 -4.06 20.18 39.06
CA GLN A 311 -3.75 20.99 37.88
C GLN A 311 -2.23 21.01 37.65
N PHE A 312 -1.78 21.27 36.42
CA PHE A 312 -0.35 21.22 36.08
C PHE A 312 0.52 22.23 36.84
N LYS A 313 -0.09 23.32 37.34
CA LYS A 313 0.54 24.32 38.23
C LYS A 313 0.81 23.80 39.65
N ASP A 314 0.09 22.76 40.08
CA ASP A 314 0.18 22.19 41.41
C ASP A 314 1.16 21.00 41.45
N VAL A 315 1.53 20.43 40.30
CA VAL A 315 2.47 19.31 40.18
C VAL A 315 3.88 19.76 40.56
N VAL A 316 4.48 19.03 41.51
CA VAL A 316 5.82 19.30 42.06
C VAL A 316 6.86 18.31 41.52
N ALA A 317 6.49 17.03 41.38
CA ALA A 317 7.39 15.99 40.90
C ALA A 317 6.63 14.84 40.22
N ILE A 318 7.27 14.21 39.23
CA ILE A 318 6.83 12.99 38.56
C ILE A 318 8.00 12.00 38.62
N LYS A 319 7.76 10.78 39.11
CA LYS A 319 8.77 9.71 39.16
C LYS A 319 8.25 8.48 38.44
N THR A 320 9.03 7.92 37.53
CA THR A 320 8.72 6.64 36.87
C THR A 320 9.67 5.53 37.36
N CYS A 321 9.11 4.45 37.90
CA CYS A 321 9.85 3.31 38.47
C CYS A 321 9.32 1.97 37.92
N ALA A 322 10.22 1.12 37.43
CA ALA A 322 9.86 -0.20 36.90
C ALA A 322 9.76 -1.24 38.04
N LEU A 323 8.61 -1.90 38.19
CA LEU A 323 8.40 -2.87 39.27
C LEU A 323 9.16 -4.19 39.01
N PRO A 324 9.78 -4.80 40.03
CA PRO A 324 10.32 -6.15 39.95
C PRO A 324 9.23 -7.18 39.60
N LYS A 325 9.61 -8.25 38.88
CA LYS A 325 8.72 -9.39 38.67
C LYS A 325 8.41 -10.08 40.00
N GLU A 326 7.15 -10.40 40.25
CA GLU A 326 6.80 -11.49 41.16
C GLU A 326 7.42 -12.80 40.65
N LYS A 327 8.04 -13.58 41.54
CA LYS A 327 8.69 -14.85 41.19
C LYS A 327 7.65 -15.96 41.01
N SER A 328 6.99 -16.01 39.84
CA SER A 328 6.23 -17.18 39.43
C SER A 328 7.19 -18.34 39.15
N SER A 329 7.22 -19.32 40.04
CA SER A 329 8.23 -20.38 40.12
C SER A 329 8.05 -21.52 39.09
N ASN A 330 7.85 -21.20 37.80
CA ASN A 330 7.65 -22.21 36.74
C ASN A 330 8.09 -21.77 35.32
N ASP A 331 8.85 -20.68 35.15
CA ASP A 331 9.39 -20.25 33.84
C ASP A 331 10.89 -20.64 33.70
N LEU A 332 11.17 -21.93 33.54
CA LEU A 332 12.39 -22.44 32.89
C LEU A 332 11.97 -22.95 31.49
N GLU A 333 12.82 -22.70 30.49
CA GLU A 333 12.61 -23.04 29.05
C GLU A 333 11.72 -22.11 28.21
N LEU A 334 12.19 -20.86 27.97
CA LEU A 334 12.11 -20.28 26.61
C LEU A 334 13.17 -19.18 26.36
N GLN A 335 14.42 -19.58 26.12
CA GLN A 335 15.47 -18.64 25.65
C GLN A 335 15.29 -18.33 24.16
N ASN A 336 14.45 -17.35 23.83
CA ASN A 336 14.35 -16.82 22.46
C ASN A 336 13.90 -15.34 22.44
N LEU A 337 14.88 -14.44 22.23
CA LEU A 337 14.82 -13.09 21.63
C LEU A 337 13.74 -12.04 22.01
N LYS A 338 12.72 -12.34 22.83
CA LYS A 338 11.72 -11.36 23.26
C LYS A 338 12.11 -10.73 24.59
N CYS A 339 12.29 -9.41 24.60
CA CYS A 339 12.34 -8.63 25.84
C CYS A 339 11.04 -8.84 26.64
N ASN A 340 11.14 -8.89 27.97
CA ASN A 340 9.95 -8.94 28.83
C ASN A 340 9.34 -7.56 29.11
N CYS A 341 9.75 -6.48 28.41
CA CYS A 341 9.36 -5.11 28.74
C CYS A 341 7.84 -4.84 28.61
N GLN A 342 7.13 -5.54 27.72
CA GLN A 342 5.67 -5.50 27.66
C GLN A 342 4.99 -6.14 28.89
N LYS A 343 5.70 -7.02 29.62
CA LYS A 343 5.26 -7.63 30.89
C LYS A 343 5.75 -6.86 32.13
N ILE A 344 6.57 -5.82 31.98
CA ILE A 344 7.03 -4.99 33.11
C ILE A 344 5.91 -4.02 33.48
N LYS A 345 5.34 -4.17 34.67
CA LYS A 345 4.50 -3.13 35.27
C LYS A 345 5.39 -1.95 35.66
N THR A 346 5.01 -0.75 35.26
CA THR A 346 5.76 0.48 35.56
C THR A 346 4.87 1.40 36.36
N GLN A 347 5.34 1.88 37.50
CA GLN A 347 4.63 2.85 38.32
C GLN A 347 5.05 4.27 37.96
N ILE A 348 4.07 5.16 37.89
CA ILE A 348 4.22 6.61 37.89
C ILE A 348 3.78 7.09 39.28
N LYS A 349 4.62 7.86 39.96
CA LYS A 349 4.30 8.57 41.19
C LYS A 349 4.24 10.05 40.88
N ILE A 350 3.11 10.71 41.16
CA ILE A 350 2.91 12.14 40.89
C ILE A 350 2.65 12.84 42.23
N SER A 351 3.55 13.74 42.58
CA SER A 351 3.45 14.60 43.76
C SER A 351 2.90 15.96 43.36
N ALA A 352 1.89 16.46 44.07
CA ALA A 352 1.34 17.79 43.86
C ALA A 352 1.11 18.53 45.19
N SER A 353 1.22 19.85 45.20
CA SER A 353 1.13 20.69 46.40
C SER A 353 -0.27 20.74 47.03
N ASN A 354 -1.29 20.28 46.29
CA ASN A 354 -2.69 20.25 46.71
C ASN A 354 -3.16 18.87 47.20
N ILE A 355 -2.30 17.84 47.20
CA ILE A 355 -2.62 16.48 47.66
C ILE A 355 -1.69 16.06 48.81
N ALA A 356 -2.25 15.40 49.83
CA ALA A 356 -1.49 14.94 50.99
C ALA A 356 -0.70 13.64 50.74
N GLU A 357 -1.15 12.83 49.77
CA GLU A 357 -0.52 11.59 49.35
C GLU A 357 -0.30 11.62 47.83
N ASP A 358 0.83 11.06 47.37
CA ASP A 358 1.16 11.02 45.96
C ASP A 358 0.20 10.12 45.16
N LEU A 359 -0.17 10.56 43.95
CA LEU A 359 -0.94 9.72 43.03
C LEU A 359 -0.04 8.65 42.43
N ILE A 360 -0.28 7.38 42.77
CA ILE A 360 0.45 6.23 42.22
C ILE A 360 -0.40 5.55 41.14
N ILE A 361 0.16 5.46 39.93
CA ILE A 361 -0.46 4.87 38.74
C ILE A 361 0.41 3.71 38.26
N THR A 362 -0.12 2.49 38.24
CA THR A 362 0.54 1.33 37.65
C THR A 362 0.09 1.16 36.18
N CYS A 363 1.04 1.18 35.26
CA CYS A 363 0.84 1.00 33.83
C CYS A 363 1.35 -0.37 33.35
N ASN A 364 0.71 -0.88 32.29
CA ASN A 364 1.20 -2.04 31.55
C ASN A 364 2.28 -1.57 30.55
N GLY A 365 3.54 -1.93 30.82
CA GLY A 365 4.70 -1.54 30.02
C GLY A 365 5.26 -0.16 30.36
N VAL A 366 6.54 0.03 30.05
CA VAL A 366 7.30 1.28 30.27
C VAL A 366 6.76 2.41 29.38
N ASN A 367 6.50 2.12 28.11
CA ASN A 367 6.11 3.11 27.09
C ASN A 367 4.84 3.89 27.47
N THR A 368 3.86 3.22 28.07
CA THR A 368 2.62 3.84 28.55
C THR A 368 2.91 4.81 29.71
N ALA A 369 3.78 4.41 30.64
CA ALA A 369 4.17 5.23 31.78
C ALA A 369 4.97 6.47 31.35
N GLU A 370 5.94 6.31 30.45
CA GLU A 370 6.71 7.43 29.90
C GLU A 370 5.86 8.36 29.04
N SER A 371 4.90 7.83 28.27
CA SER A 371 3.96 8.66 27.50
C SER A 371 3.12 9.57 28.38
N ILE A 372 2.63 9.06 29.52
CA ILE A 372 1.88 9.85 30.52
C ILE A 372 2.80 10.86 31.22
N ALA A 373 4.01 10.45 31.60
CA ALA A 373 4.97 11.32 32.27
C ALA A 373 5.41 12.50 31.37
N ASP A 374 5.76 12.25 30.11
CA ASP A 374 6.08 13.30 29.13
C ASP A 374 4.90 14.24 28.86
N LEU A 375 3.67 13.71 28.84
CA LEU A 375 2.47 14.53 28.65
C LEU A 375 2.25 15.53 29.79
N ILE A 376 2.30 15.04 31.04
CA ILE A 376 2.11 15.88 32.22
C ILE A 376 3.28 16.85 32.37
N ASP A 377 4.53 16.38 32.26
CA ASP A 377 5.73 17.23 32.31
C ASP A 377 5.69 18.30 31.21
N GLY A 378 5.20 17.98 30.02
CA GLY A 378 4.99 18.94 28.94
C GLY A 378 4.03 20.07 29.27
N TYR A 379 2.91 19.80 29.92
CA TYR A 379 2.01 20.85 30.40
C TYR A 379 2.61 21.66 31.55
N CYS A 380 3.39 21.04 32.46
CA CYS A 380 4.14 21.76 33.49
C CYS A 380 5.22 22.68 32.88
N ARG A 381 5.92 22.23 31.84
CA ARG A 381 6.92 23.00 31.09
C ARG A 381 6.34 24.27 30.45
N LEU A 382 5.12 24.22 29.90
CA LEU A 382 4.44 25.40 29.34
C LEU A 382 4.21 26.53 30.37
N LEU A 383 4.21 26.23 31.68
CA LEU A 383 4.11 27.23 32.74
C LEU A 383 5.47 27.87 33.09
N SER A 384 6.57 27.26 32.64
CA SER A 384 7.95 27.71 32.84
C SER A 384 8.49 28.48 31.64
N ARG A 385 9.37 29.44 31.90
CA ARG A 385 10.15 30.16 30.88
C ARG A 385 11.47 29.44 30.55
N ASP A 386 11.87 28.46 31.34
CA ASP A 386 13.08 27.67 31.11
C ASP A 386 12.79 26.46 30.22
N LEU A 387 13.48 26.38 29.07
CA LEU A 387 13.37 25.29 28.09
C LEU A 387 13.91 23.96 28.61
N GLY A 388 14.81 23.99 29.61
CA GLY A 388 15.42 22.84 30.28
C GLY A 388 14.64 22.35 31.51
N PHE A 389 13.60 23.07 31.93
CA PHE A 389 12.77 22.67 33.07
C PHE A 389 12.12 21.29 32.84
N THR A 390 12.08 20.48 33.89
CA THR A 390 11.33 19.23 33.95
C THR A 390 11.06 18.90 35.41
N VAL A 391 9.86 18.38 35.69
CA VAL A 391 9.48 17.78 36.97
C VAL A 391 9.62 16.26 36.95
N TRP A 392 10.05 15.66 35.84
CA TRP A 392 10.11 14.21 35.64
C TRP A 392 11.50 13.61 35.87
N GLU A 393 11.59 12.73 36.87
CA GLU A 393 12.75 11.89 37.18
C GLU A 393 12.49 10.41 36.83
N ARG A 394 13.52 9.73 36.31
CA ARG A 394 13.50 8.28 36.07
C ARG A 394 14.29 7.54 37.13
N GLU A 395 13.62 6.72 37.93
CA GLU A 395 14.29 5.87 38.91
C GLU A 395 14.77 4.58 38.22
N THR A 396 16.07 4.53 37.93
CA THR A 396 16.71 3.29 37.47
C THR A 396 16.97 2.38 38.66
N ASN A 397 16.40 1.17 38.63
CA ASN A 397 16.65 0.12 39.63
C ASN A 397 18.05 -0.50 39.45
N VAL A 398 19.09 0.34 39.54
CA VAL A 398 20.45 -0.12 39.83
C VAL A 398 20.50 -0.37 41.34
N VAL A 399 20.59 -1.63 41.72
CA VAL A 399 20.88 -2.03 43.10
C VAL A 399 22.23 -1.43 43.49
N LYS A 400 22.21 -0.29 44.19
CA LYS A 400 23.41 0.25 44.83
C LYS A 400 23.79 -0.74 45.93
N SER A 401 24.82 -1.52 45.68
CA SER A 401 25.50 -2.36 46.67
C SER A 401 26.27 -1.48 47.67
N SER A 402 25.54 -0.74 48.49
CA SER A 402 26.12 0.03 49.59
C SER A 402 26.45 -0.90 50.75
N THR A 403 27.67 -1.44 50.72
CA THR A 403 28.33 -2.00 51.89
C THR A 403 28.56 -0.93 52.95
N LYS A 404 27.90 -1.08 54.11
CA LYS A 404 28.25 -0.59 55.47
C LYS A 404 27.01 -0.80 56.38
N SER A 405 26.97 -1.84 57.19
CA SER A 405 27.66 -2.03 58.49
C SER A 405 26.81 -1.57 59.69
N SER A 406 26.05 -2.53 60.23
CA SER A 406 25.81 -2.81 61.67
C SER A 406 25.43 -1.70 62.67
N ASN A 407 24.48 -2.07 63.54
CA ASN A 407 24.02 -1.41 64.80
C ASN A 407 22.85 -0.42 64.59
N ALA A 408 21.76 -0.41 65.39
CA ALA A 408 21.50 -1.17 66.62
C ALA A 408 19.99 -1.35 66.96
N VAL A 409 19.69 -2.42 67.71
CA VAL A 409 18.63 -2.58 68.74
C VAL A 409 17.14 -2.66 68.35
N GLN A 410 16.48 -3.63 69.00
CA GLN A 410 15.06 -3.99 68.99
C GLN A 410 14.14 -2.95 69.64
N ASP A 411 12.84 -3.02 69.34
CA ASP A 411 11.86 -3.40 70.37
C ASP A 411 10.63 -4.07 69.73
N ASP A 412 10.08 -5.08 70.41
CA ASP A 412 8.92 -5.88 70.00
C ASP A 412 7.59 -5.23 70.40
N LEU A 413 6.47 -5.63 69.76
CA LEU A 413 5.19 -5.92 70.45
C LEU A 413 4.15 -6.56 69.51
N ASP A 414 3.52 -7.64 70.02
CA ASP A 414 2.56 -8.52 69.34
C ASP A 414 1.17 -7.91 69.06
N SER A 415 0.47 -8.45 68.05
CA SER A 415 -0.88 -9.03 68.27
C SER A 415 -1.41 -9.92 67.11
N SER A 416 -1.49 -11.22 67.41
CA SER A 416 -2.54 -12.19 67.01
C SER A 416 -3.11 -12.24 65.57
N SER A 417 -2.90 -13.40 64.93
CA SER A 417 -3.71 -13.94 63.81
C SER A 417 -5.07 -14.51 64.28
N PRO A 418 -6.01 -14.88 63.39
CA PRO A 418 -5.94 -16.22 62.78
C PRO A 418 -6.38 -16.34 61.30
N THR A 419 -5.89 -17.39 60.65
CA THR A 419 -6.25 -17.82 59.28
C THR A 419 -7.61 -18.54 59.22
N LYS A 420 -8.30 -18.51 58.06
CA LYS A 420 -9.04 -19.68 57.53
C LYS A 420 -9.52 -19.59 56.07
N SER A 421 -9.23 -20.66 55.33
CA SER A 421 -9.98 -21.31 54.22
C SER A 421 -10.54 -20.52 53.03
N LYS A 422 -10.10 -20.92 51.82
CA LYS A 422 -10.87 -20.86 50.56
C LYS A 422 -12.20 -21.62 50.66
N PRO A 423 -13.17 -21.30 49.80
CA PRO A 423 -13.94 -22.30 49.04
C PRO A 423 -13.56 -22.29 47.55
N MET A 424 -13.82 -23.40 46.85
CA MET A 424 -13.66 -23.57 45.40
C MET A 424 -15.00 -23.96 44.78
N LEU A 425 -15.26 -23.44 43.57
CA LEU A 425 -16.24 -23.85 42.54
C LEU A 425 -17.69 -24.19 42.94
N THR A 426 -18.64 -23.58 42.21
CA THR A 426 -19.52 -24.30 41.26
C THR A 426 -19.93 -23.36 40.13
N ASP A 427 -19.97 -23.89 38.90
CA ASP A 427 -20.57 -23.26 37.71
C ASP A 427 -22.12 -23.41 37.69
N ASP A 428 -22.73 -22.98 36.58
CA ASP A 428 -24.05 -23.33 36.02
C ASP A 428 -25.24 -22.35 36.24
N TYR A 429 -25.38 -21.36 35.34
CA TYR A 429 -26.28 -21.49 34.16
C TYR A 429 -26.11 -20.34 33.13
N ALA A 430 -26.55 -20.55 31.88
CA ALA A 430 -26.22 -19.72 30.71
C ALA A 430 -27.42 -19.32 29.82
N GLU A 431 -27.18 -18.31 28.96
CA GLU A 431 -28.00 -17.82 27.80
C GLU A 431 -29.44 -17.33 28.13
N ILE A 432 -30.15 -16.51 27.35
CA ILE A 432 -30.21 -16.10 25.92
C ILE A 432 -30.59 -14.59 25.92
N GLY A 433 -30.27 -13.67 24.99
CA GLY A 433 -29.73 -13.71 23.63
C GLY A 433 -30.60 -12.84 22.70
N LEU A 434 -29.99 -11.89 21.95
CA LEU A 434 -30.46 -11.10 20.78
C LEU A 434 -29.40 -9.98 20.58
N LEU A 435 -28.47 -10.06 19.64
CA LEU A 435 -28.57 -9.66 18.21
C LEU A 435 -29.02 -8.18 18.04
N GLU A 436 -28.40 -7.33 17.21
CA GLU A 436 -27.31 -7.53 16.24
C GLU A 436 -26.66 -6.17 15.90
N GLY A 437 -25.42 -6.18 15.39
CA GLY A 437 -24.73 -4.93 15.01
C GLY A 437 -23.29 -5.12 14.49
N GLU A 438 -22.97 -6.31 13.97
CA GLU A 438 -21.63 -6.58 13.42
C GLU A 438 -21.39 -5.85 12.09
N GLY A 439 -20.18 -5.31 11.95
CA GLY A 439 -19.60 -4.87 10.69
C GLY A 439 -18.28 -5.60 10.46
N ASP A 440 -18.33 -6.93 10.48
CA ASP A 440 -17.16 -7.80 10.47
C ASP A 440 -16.37 -7.67 9.15
N TYR A 441 -15.11 -7.23 9.24
CA TYR A 441 -14.11 -7.51 8.21
C TYR A 441 -13.23 -8.65 8.73
N SER A 442 -13.79 -9.86 8.65
CA SER A 442 -13.12 -11.10 9.01
C SER A 442 -11.72 -11.11 8.39
N THR A 443 -10.68 -11.18 9.22
CA THR A 443 -9.33 -11.39 8.71
C THR A 443 -9.29 -12.75 8.01
N PRO A 444 -9.07 -12.82 6.67
CA PRO A 444 -8.95 -14.11 6.03
C PRO A 444 -7.64 -14.72 6.52
N THR A 445 -7.75 -15.81 7.30
CA THR A 445 -6.67 -16.65 7.84
C THR A 445 -5.31 -16.36 7.20
N VAL A 446 -4.55 -15.45 7.84
CA VAL A 446 -3.31 -14.94 7.26
C VAL A 446 -2.32 -16.10 7.22
N ARG A 447 -2.09 -16.64 6.02
CA ARG A 447 -0.86 -17.39 5.76
C ARG A 447 0.28 -16.44 6.12
N ASN A 448 1.10 -16.79 7.11
CA ASN A 448 2.34 -16.06 7.35
C ASN A 448 3.17 -16.15 6.07
N TYR A 449 3.18 -15.05 5.31
CA TYR A 449 4.00 -14.90 4.12
C TYR A 449 5.45 -14.58 4.50
N GLU A 450 5.75 -14.35 5.78
CA GLU A 450 7.13 -14.22 6.27
C GLU A 450 7.88 -15.54 6.11
N LEU A 451 9.00 -15.50 5.40
CA LEU A 451 9.88 -16.63 5.14
C LEU A 451 11.21 -16.45 5.88
N ASP A 452 11.68 -17.50 6.52
CA ASP A 452 13.05 -17.53 7.03
C ASP A 452 14.04 -17.53 5.86
N ARG A 453 14.88 -16.49 5.80
CA ARG A 453 15.95 -16.34 4.81
C ARG A 453 16.88 -17.56 4.79
N SER A 454 17.09 -18.24 5.92
CA SER A 454 17.98 -19.42 5.99
C SER A 454 17.52 -20.57 5.09
N GLN A 455 16.22 -20.61 4.76
CA GLN A 455 15.60 -21.64 3.93
C GLN A 455 15.70 -21.34 2.42
N ILE A 456 16.24 -20.17 2.04
CA ILE A 456 16.31 -19.68 0.65
C ILE A 456 17.77 -19.47 0.24
N VAL A 457 18.22 -20.27 -0.73
CA VAL A 457 19.56 -20.15 -1.33
C VAL A 457 19.46 -19.41 -2.66
N LEU A 458 20.14 -18.26 -2.79
CA LEU A 458 20.26 -17.56 -4.07
C LEU A 458 21.26 -18.27 -4.99
N SER A 459 20.97 -18.27 -6.29
CA SER A 459 21.77 -18.91 -7.34
C SER A 459 22.21 -17.84 -8.36
N ALA A 460 21.70 -17.88 -9.59
CA ALA A 460 22.05 -16.92 -10.63
C ALA A 460 21.17 -15.65 -10.61
N LYS A 461 21.76 -14.51 -10.94
CA LYS A 461 21.03 -13.26 -11.24
C LYS A 461 20.37 -13.38 -12.62
N ILE A 462 19.07 -13.13 -12.69
CA ILE A 462 18.24 -13.21 -13.92
C ILE A 462 17.68 -11.86 -14.38
N GLY A 463 17.74 -10.82 -13.55
CA GLY A 463 17.21 -9.51 -13.94
C GLY A 463 17.66 -8.35 -13.06
N VAL A 464 17.32 -7.14 -13.49
CA VAL A 464 17.47 -5.89 -12.75
C VAL A 464 16.13 -5.17 -12.80
N GLY A 465 15.46 -5.06 -11.65
CA GLY A 465 14.23 -4.30 -11.49
C GLY A 465 14.49 -2.90 -10.95
N GLN A 466 13.44 -2.06 -10.90
CA GLN A 466 13.50 -0.68 -10.41
C GLN A 466 14.11 -0.54 -8.99
N PHE A 467 13.88 -1.54 -8.13
CA PHE A 467 14.28 -1.52 -6.72
C PHE A 467 15.55 -2.33 -6.42
N GLY A 468 16.06 -3.12 -7.37
CA GLY A 468 17.21 -4.00 -7.15
C GLY A 468 17.25 -5.22 -8.07
N ASP A 469 18.09 -6.20 -7.73
CA ASP A 469 18.36 -7.34 -8.61
C ASP A 469 17.36 -8.49 -8.39
N VAL A 470 17.07 -9.23 -9.47
CA VAL A 470 16.24 -10.45 -9.44
C VAL A 470 17.13 -11.67 -9.61
N TYR A 471 16.98 -12.64 -8.72
CA TYR A 471 17.75 -13.88 -8.71
C TYR A 471 16.83 -15.10 -8.87
N VAL A 472 17.34 -16.17 -9.48
CA VAL A 472 16.84 -17.52 -9.22
C VAL A 472 17.31 -17.94 -7.84
N GLY A 473 16.42 -18.55 -7.08
CA GLY A 473 16.75 -19.18 -5.81
C GLY A 473 16.08 -20.53 -5.64
N THR A 474 16.46 -21.20 -4.56
CA THR A 474 15.94 -22.50 -4.15
C THR A 474 15.39 -22.35 -2.73
N TYR A 475 14.11 -22.64 -2.54
CA TYR A 475 13.42 -22.57 -1.24
C TYR A 475 13.10 -23.98 -0.73
N THR A 476 13.53 -24.29 0.49
CA THR A 476 13.35 -25.60 1.14
C THR A 476 12.13 -25.57 2.05
N VAL A 477 11.08 -26.29 1.69
CA VAL A 477 9.79 -26.32 2.39
C VAL A 477 9.69 -27.56 3.29
N PRO A 478 9.41 -27.45 4.60
CA PRO A 478 9.09 -28.59 5.44
C PRO A 478 7.81 -29.29 4.97
N ILE A 479 7.83 -30.62 4.82
CA ILE A 479 6.62 -31.35 4.43
C ILE A 479 5.66 -31.43 5.62
N SER A 480 4.63 -30.57 5.63
CA SER A 480 3.52 -30.72 6.57
C SER A 480 2.76 -32.02 6.30
N ALA A 481 2.40 -32.76 7.36
CA ALA A 481 1.84 -34.11 7.27
C ALA A 481 0.43 -34.23 6.64
N LYS A 482 -0.09 -33.16 6.01
CA LYS A 482 -1.43 -33.11 5.40
C LYS A 482 -1.45 -33.28 3.86
N ALA A 483 -0.30 -33.39 3.20
CA ALA A 483 -0.21 -33.49 1.73
C ALA A 483 -0.09 -34.93 1.18
N LYS A 484 -0.94 -35.87 1.61
CA LYS A 484 -0.92 -37.26 1.09
C LYS A 484 -1.71 -37.52 -0.21
N ASN A 485 -2.61 -36.60 -0.63
CA ASN A 485 -3.65 -36.93 -1.62
C ASN A 485 -3.49 -36.35 -3.04
N LYS A 486 -2.30 -35.88 -3.45
CA LYS A 486 -1.98 -35.66 -4.87
C LYS A 486 -0.52 -36.04 -5.17
N ARG A 487 -0.29 -37.29 -5.56
CA ARG A 487 0.97 -37.74 -6.16
C ARG A 487 0.89 -37.54 -7.69
N PRO A 488 1.89 -36.92 -8.32
CA PRO A 488 2.15 -37.12 -9.76
C PRO A 488 2.71 -38.53 -9.95
N GLU A 489 2.30 -39.21 -11.02
CA GLU A 489 2.92 -40.48 -11.43
C GLU A 489 4.33 -40.22 -11.99
N GLY A 490 5.34 -40.98 -11.53
CA GLY A 490 6.69 -40.95 -12.10
C GLY A 490 7.86 -40.70 -11.14
N ALA A 491 7.63 -40.37 -9.86
CA ALA A 491 8.74 -40.18 -8.90
C ALA A 491 9.23 -41.52 -8.32
N LEU A 492 10.52 -41.80 -8.47
CA LEU A 492 11.20 -43.00 -7.98
C LEU A 492 11.12 -43.11 -6.44
N ASN A 493 10.95 -44.33 -5.92
CA ASN A 493 10.81 -44.59 -4.49
C ASN A 493 12.03 -44.12 -3.69
N ASN A 494 11.85 -43.09 -2.85
CA ASN A 494 12.77 -42.80 -1.74
C ASN A 494 11.96 -42.27 -0.55
N SER A 495 11.93 -43.02 0.55
CA SER A 495 10.97 -42.85 1.65
C SER A 495 11.30 -41.74 2.66
N ASP A 496 12.46 -41.08 2.52
CA ASP A 496 13.04 -40.19 3.54
C ASP A 496 13.02 -38.68 3.19
N ALA A 497 12.23 -38.26 2.20
CA ALA A 497 12.09 -36.85 1.84
C ALA A 497 11.32 -36.06 2.92
N LYS A 498 12.04 -35.56 3.94
CA LYS A 498 11.48 -34.73 5.04
C LYS A 498 11.18 -33.28 4.62
N TYR A 499 11.69 -32.87 3.46
CA TYR A 499 11.56 -31.52 2.89
C TYR A 499 11.30 -31.60 1.37
N THR A 500 10.54 -30.64 0.83
CA THR A 500 10.37 -30.44 -0.61
C THR A 500 11.15 -29.21 -1.04
N VAL A 501 11.92 -29.34 -2.12
CA VAL A 501 12.72 -28.25 -2.68
C VAL A 501 11.96 -27.61 -3.85
N MET A 502 11.83 -26.28 -3.85
CA MET A 502 11.11 -25.51 -4.87
C MET A 502 11.99 -24.41 -5.46
N GLN A 503 12.03 -24.29 -6.80
CA GLN A 503 12.67 -23.16 -7.46
C GLN A 503 11.80 -21.90 -7.35
N VAL A 504 12.43 -20.76 -7.06
CA VAL A 504 11.77 -19.48 -6.80
C VAL A 504 12.50 -18.34 -7.51
N ALA A 505 11.79 -17.25 -7.79
CA ALA A 505 12.39 -15.97 -8.16
C ALA A 505 12.45 -15.07 -6.93
N VAL A 506 13.61 -14.50 -6.64
CA VAL A 506 13.83 -13.61 -5.49
C VAL A 506 14.17 -12.21 -5.98
N LYS A 507 13.22 -11.28 -5.82
CA LYS A 507 13.44 -9.84 -6.05
C LYS A 507 14.09 -9.28 -4.79
N THR A 508 15.26 -8.65 -4.93
CA THR A 508 16.00 -8.02 -3.83
C THR A 508 15.81 -6.51 -3.86
N CYS A 509 15.65 -5.89 -2.69
CA CYS A 509 15.78 -4.43 -2.57
C CYS A 509 17.26 -4.07 -2.42
N LYS A 510 17.80 -3.32 -3.39
CA LYS A 510 19.08 -2.61 -3.22
C LYS A 510 18.80 -1.38 -2.36
N ALA A 511 19.01 -1.54 -1.06
CA ALA A 511 19.13 -0.41 -0.16
C ALA A 511 20.26 0.52 -0.64
N ASN A 512 20.12 1.82 -0.34
CA ASN A 512 21.12 2.63 0.35
C ASN A 512 20.72 4.12 0.45
N GLU A 513 19.67 4.60 -0.25
CA GLU A 513 19.38 6.05 -0.29
C GLU A 513 17.90 6.48 -0.16
N ASP A 514 16.91 5.57 -0.12
CA ASP A 514 15.49 5.99 -0.29
C ASP A 514 14.44 5.10 0.45
N PRO A 515 13.82 5.60 1.53
CA PRO A 515 12.69 4.95 2.21
C PRO A 515 11.43 4.80 1.35
N GLU A 516 11.15 5.74 0.43
CA GLU A 516 9.99 5.70 -0.46
C GLU A 516 10.10 4.52 -1.45
N LYS A 517 11.32 4.24 -1.93
CA LYS A 517 11.58 3.03 -2.74
C LYS A 517 11.30 1.74 -1.95
N THR A 518 11.61 1.72 -0.65
CA THR A 518 11.38 0.55 0.22
C THR A 518 9.89 0.36 0.52
N GLU A 519 9.15 1.43 0.79
CA GLU A 519 7.68 1.39 0.96
C GLU A 519 6.98 0.94 -0.33
N ASN A 520 7.39 1.47 -1.49
CA ASN A 520 6.88 1.04 -2.80
C ASN A 520 7.20 -0.44 -3.11
N PHE A 521 8.37 -0.93 -2.70
CA PHE A 521 8.76 -2.34 -2.85
C PHE A 521 7.87 -3.28 -2.03
N LEU A 522 7.63 -2.97 -0.74
CA LEU A 522 6.72 -3.76 0.09
C LEU A 522 5.26 -3.65 -0.36
N ALA A 523 4.84 -2.50 -0.90
CA ALA A 523 3.51 -2.32 -1.47
C ALA A 523 3.25 -3.25 -2.67
N GLU A 524 4.27 -3.54 -3.50
CA GLU A 524 4.20 -4.53 -4.58
C GLU A 524 3.85 -5.92 -4.03
N ALA A 525 4.54 -6.39 -2.99
CA ALA A 525 4.26 -7.68 -2.37
C ALA A 525 2.86 -7.75 -1.73
N TYR A 526 2.44 -6.70 -1.03
CA TYR A 526 1.09 -6.62 -0.43
C TYR A 526 -0.04 -6.59 -1.48
N ILE A 527 0.23 -6.04 -2.66
CA ILE A 527 -0.66 -6.14 -3.83
C ILE A 527 -0.72 -7.59 -4.32
N MET A 528 0.43 -8.23 -4.55
CA MET A 528 0.52 -9.59 -5.08
C MET A 528 -0.16 -10.63 -4.16
N GLN A 529 -0.13 -10.44 -2.84
CA GLN A 529 -0.84 -11.28 -1.86
C GLN A 529 -2.35 -11.44 -2.17
N LYS A 530 -2.97 -10.43 -2.81
CA LYS A 530 -4.42 -10.40 -3.08
C LYS A 530 -4.84 -11.19 -4.31
N PHE A 531 -3.90 -11.69 -5.10
CA PHE A 531 -4.17 -12.32 -6.39
C PHE A 531 -3.86 -13.81 -6.39
N HIS A 532 -4.80 -14.59 -6.91
CA HIS A 532 -4.63 -16.01 -7.17
C HIS A 532 -5.29 -16.35 -8.51
N HIS A 533 -4.46 -16.47 -9.55
CA HIS A 533 -4.90 -16.70 -10.92
C HIS A 533 -3.80 -17.44 -11.71
N PRO A 534 -4.11 -18.42 -12.59
CA PRO A 534 -3.08 -19.21 -13.29
C PRO A 534 -2.07 -18.37 -14.08
N HIS A 535 -2.55 -17.29 -14.70
CA HIS A 535 -1.79 -16.37 -15.56
C HIS A 535 -1.34 -15.08 -14.85
N ILE A 536 -1.19 -15.10 -13.52
CA ILE A 536 -0.55 -14.02 -12.74
C ILE A 536 0.58 -14.64 -11.91
N ILE A 537 1.74 -13.97 -11.84
CA ILE A 537 2.87 -14.42 -11.02
C ILE A 537 2.48 -14.43 -9.54
N ARG A 538 2.53 -15.63 -8.95
CA ARG A 538 2.16 -15.88 -7.55
C ARG A 538 3.27 -15.48 -6.57
N LEU A 539 2.90 -14.73 -5.54
CA LEU A 539 3.72 -14.53 -4.34
C LEU A 539 3.87 -15.85 -3.56
N ILE A 540 5.11 -16.18 -3.17
CA ILE A 540 5.41 -17.28 -2.26
C ILE A 540 5.57 -16.73 -0.84
N GLY A 541 6.28 -15.62 -0.68
CA GLY A 541 6.44 -14.95 0.60
C GLY A 541 7.44 -13.78 0.53
N ILE A 542 7.82 -13.28 1.70
CA ILE A 542 8.65 -12.09 1.91
C ILE A 542 9.67 -12.44 3.01
N CYS A 543 10.92 -12.01 2.87
CA CYS A 543 11.83 -11.89 4.01
C CYS A 543 11.90 -10.41 4.38
N SER A 544 11.26 -10.03 5.49
CA SER A 544 11.09 -8.63 5.92
C SER A 544 12.37 -8.01 6.49
N ILE A 545 13.27 -8.82 7.05
CA ILE A 545 14.57 -8.39 7.56
C ILE A 545 15.43 -7.90 6.38
N MET A 546 16.14 -6.78 6.53
CA MET A 546 16.99 -6.25 5.46
C MET A 546 18.11 -7.21 5.03
N PRO A 547 18.55 -7.20 3.75
CA PRO A 547 17.89 -6.53 2.62
C PRO A 547 16.57 -7.24 2.24
N ILE A 548 15.45 -6.52 2.17
CA ILE A 548 14.13 -7.15 1.96
C ILE A 548 14.11 -7.97 0.66
N TRP A 549 13.58 -9.18 0.75
CA TRP A 549 13.39 -10.09 -0.38
C TRP A 549 11.91 -10.36 -0.62
N ILE A 550 11.46 -10.27 -1.88
CA ILE A 550 10.14 -10.73 -2.32
C ILE A 550 10.36 -12.04 -3.08
N VAL A 551 9.76 -13.12 -2.59
CA VAL A 551 9.92 -14.47 -3.12
C VAL A 551 8.67 -14.84 -3.90
N MET A 552 8.84 -15.16 -5.18
CA MET A 552 7.79 -15.39 -6.16
C MET A 552 8.00 -16.74 -6.87
N GLU A 553 6.97 -17.26 -7.53
CA GLU A 553 7.16 -18.40 -8.43
C GLU A 553 8.12 -18.07 -9.59
N LEU A 554 8.96 -19.03 -9.97
CA LEU A 554 9.90 -18.87 -11.08
C LEU A 554 9.25 -19.20 -12.42
N ALA A 555 9.17 -18.22 -13.31
CA ALA A 555 8.83 -18.43 -14.72
C ALA A 555 10.10 -18.80 -15.50
N GLN A 556 10.25 -20.09 -15.83
CA GLN A 556 11.53 -20.68 -16.29
C GLN A 556 12.07 -20.11 -17.61
N LEU A 557 11.21 -19.57 -18.48
CA LEU A 557 11.60 -19.08 -19.81
C LEU A 557 11.72 -17.55 -19.88
N GLY A 558 11.63 -16.85 -18.74
CA GLY A 558 11.98 -15.43 -18.61
C GLY A 558 10.99 -14.44 -19.24
N GLU A 559 11.49 -13.26 -19.62
CA GLU A 559 10.71 -12.16 -20.22
C GLU A 559 10.13 -12.55 -21.58
N LEU A 560 8.82 -12.42 -21.76
CA LEU A 560 8.12 -12.75 -23.01
C LEU A 560 8.71 -12.03 -24.21
N ARG A 561 9.05 -10.74 -24.07
CA ARG A 561 9.62 -9.97 -25.17
C ARG A 561 11.00 -10.47 -25.63
N ALA A 562 11.82 -11.02 -24.74
CA ALA A 562 13.08 -11.66 -25.10
C ALA A 562 12.82 -13.04 -25.74
N TYR A 563 11.89 -13.81 -25.15
CA TYR A 563 11.48 -15.12 -25.63
C TYR A 563 10.89 -15.10 -27.06
N LEU A 564 10.03 -14.11 -27.37
CA LEU A 564 9.43 -13.90 -28.70
C LEU A 564 10.50 -13.71 -29.78
N LYS A 565 11.55 -12.94 -29.48
CA LYS A 565 12.66 -12.70 -30.41
C LYS A 565 13.56 -13.91 -30.58
N ALA A 566 13.84 -14.62 -29.49
CA ALA A 566 14.71 -15.81 -29.51
C ALA A 566 14.05 -17.03 -30.18
N ASN A 567 12.71 -17.01 -30.36
CA ASN A 567 11.93 -18.11 -30.92
C ASN A 567 11.05 -17.69 -32.11
N SER A 568 11.38 -16.58 -32.78
CA SER A 568 10.58 -16.02 -33.90
C SER A 568 10.29 -17.03 -35.01
N GLU A 569 11.19 -17.98 -35.26
CA GLU A 569 11.05 -19.03 -36.28
C GLU A 569 10.21 -20.24 -35.81
N ARG A 570 10.02 -20.42 -34.49
CA ARG A 570 9.30 -21.56 -33.91
C ARG A 570 7.88 -21.22 -33.46
N LEU A 571 7.58 -19.94 -33.27
CA LEU A 571 6.31 -19.48 -32.73
C LEU A 571 5.21 -19.50 -33.80
N THR A 572 4.22 -20.38 -33.60
CA THR A 572 3.04 -20.46 -34.48
C THR A 572 2.03 -19.35 -34.16
N HIS A 573 1.17 -19.04 -35.13
CA HIS A 573 0.11 -18.04 -34.95
C HIS A 573 -0.81 -18.36 -33.75
N GLY A 574 -1.30 -19.59 -33.66
CA GLY A 574 -2.09 -20.06 -32.52
C GLY A 574 -1.39 -19.91 -31.16
N THR A 575 -0.05 -20.04 -31.10
CA THR A 575 0.70 -19.79 -29.85
C THR A 575 0.65 -18.31 -29.44
N LEU A 576 0.75 -17.39 -30.39
CA LEU A 576 0.65 -15.94 -30.14
C LEU A 576 -0.77 -15.54 -29.72
N LEU A 577 -1.80 -16.12 -30.35
CA LEU A 577 -3.21 -15.98 -29.95
C LEU A 577 -3.43 -16.52 -28.52
N GLN A 578 -2.90 -17.70 -28.21
CA GLN A 578 -3.00 -18.34 -26.91
C GLN A 578 -2.40 -17.45 -25.80
N TYR A 579 -1.27 -16.79 -26.04
CA TYR A 579 -0.69 -15.82 -25.10
C TYR A 579 -1.60 -14.60 -24.89
N CYS A 580 -2.18 -14.06 -25.97
CA CYS A 580 -3.13 -12.94 -25.87
C CYS A 580 -4.37 -13.32 -25.05
N TYR A 581 -4.96 -14.50 -25.31
CA TYR A 581 -6.09 -15.01 -24.53
C TYR A 581 -5.73 -15.18 -23.05
N GLN A 582 -4.60 -15.83 -22.73
CA GLN A 582 -4.15 -16.03 -21.35
C GLN A 582 -3.99 -14.71 -20.59
N LEU A 583 -3.38 -13.69 -21.21
CA LEU A 583 -3.28 -12.36 -20.61
C LEU A 583 -4.65 -11.69 -20.43
N SER A 584 -5.59 -11.87 -21.37
CA SER A 584 -6.95 -11.34 -21.22
C SER A 584 -7.71 -11.96 -20.04
N THR A 585 -7.49 -13.25 -19.73
CA THR A 585 -8.06 -13.89 -18.52
C THR A 585 -7.52 -13.25 -17.24
N ALA A 586 -6.21 -13.01 -17.17
CA ALA A 586 -5.58 -12.34 -16.03
C ALA A 586 -6.06 -10.89 -15.85
N LEU A 587 -6.20 -10.15 -16.95
CA LEU A 587 -6.65 -8.75 -16.91
C LEU A 587 -8.16 -8.63 -16.60
N SER A 588 -8.98 -9.57 -17.07
CA SER A 588 -10.39 -9.67 -16.66
C SER A 588 -10.53 -10.03 -15.18
N TYR A 589 -9.63 -10.86 -14.63
CA TYR A 589 -9.55 -11.10 -13.20
C TYR A 589 -9.18 -9.83 -12.41
N LEU A 590 -8.17 -9.06 -12.84
CA LEU A 590 -7.81 -7.79 -12.20
C LEU A 590 -8.93 -6.74 -12.28
N GLU A 591 -9.63 -6.64 -13.43
CA GLU A 591 -10.84 -5.83 -13.60
C GLU A 591 -11.92 -6.20 -12.59
N SER A 592 -12.17 -7.50 -12.38
CA SER A 592 -13.14 -7.98 -11.37
C SER A 592 -12.74 -7.63 -9.93
N LYS A 593 -11.43 -7.49 -9.66
CA LYS A 593 -10.86 -7.05 -8.38
C LYS A 593 -10.69 -5.54 -8.26
N LYS A 594 -11.20 -4.75 -9.22
CA LYS A 594 -11.13 -3.28 -9.27
C LYS A 594 -9.69 -2.77 -9.19
N PHE A 595 -8.80 -3.42 -9.94
CA PHE A 595 -7.37 -3.20 -9.85
C PHE A 595 -6.80 -2.80 -11.21
N VAL A 596 -5.93 -1.79 -11.23
CA VAL A 596 -5.33 -1.23 -12.46
C VAL A 596 -3.82 -1.45 -12.42
N HIS A 597 -3.32 -2.12 -13.46
CA HIS A 597 -1.94 -2.56 -13.59
C HIS A 597 -1.00 -1.40 -13.95
N ARG A 598 -1.44 -0.47 -14.81
CA ARG A 598 -0.75 0.77 -15.21
C ARG A 598 0.51 0.61 -16.08
N ASP A 599 1.02 -0.61 -16.27
CA ASP A 599 2.13 -0.88 -17.17
C ASP A 599 2.03 -2.27 -17.84
N ILE A 600 1.00 -2.46 -18.67
CA ILE A 600 0.81 -3.70 -19.44
C ILE A 600 1.66 -3.63 -20.71
N ALA A 601 2.68 -4.48 -20.79
CA ALA A 601 3.60 -4.58 -21.91
C ALA A 601 4.28 -5.95 -21.95
N ALA A 602 4.81 -6.38 -23.10
CA ALA A 602 5.46 -7.68 -23.24
C ALA A 602 6.72 -7.87 -22.37
N ARG A 603 7.28 -6.78 -21.81
CA ARG A 603 8.38 -6.81 -20.84
C ARG A 603 7.96 -7.15 -19.40
N ASN A 604 6.69 -6.94 -19.07
CA ASN A 604 6.10 -7.23 -17.76
C ASN A 604 5.26 -8.53 -17.80
N VAL A 605 5.50 -9.36 -18.81
CA VAL A 605 4.91 -10.70 -18.96
C VAL A 605 6.05 -11.71 -18.96
N LEU A 606 5.90 -12.77 -18.17
CA LEU A 606 6.88 -13.84 -18.07
C LEU A 606 6.35 -15.14 -18.68
N VAL A 607 7.25 -15.93 -19.25
CA VAL A 607 6.94 -17.23 -19.88
C VAL A 607 7.25 -18.33 -18.88
N SER A 608 6.20 -18.99 -18.39
CA SER A 608 6.31 -20.08 -17.40
C SER A 608 6.61 -21.42 -18.07
N SER A 609 6.07 -21.64 -19.27
CA SER A 609 6.34 -22.78 -20.16
C SER A 609 6.04 -22.33 -21.61
N PRO A 610 6.40 -23.10 -22.65
CA PRO A 610 6.16 -22.70 -24.04
C PRO A 610 4.67 -22.42 -24.36
N THR A 611 3.75 -22.97 -23.57
CA THR A 611 2.29 -22.82 -23.71
C THR A 611 1.66 -21.95 -22.61
N CYS A 612 2.43 -21.36 -21.70
CA CYS A 612 1.90 -20.62 -20.55
C CYS A 612 2.65 -19.32 -20.26
N VAL A 613 1.97 -18.19 -20.43
CA VAL A 613 2.44 -16.86 -20.00
C VAL A 613 1.74 -16.40 -18.71
N LYS A 614 2.42 -15.54 -17.95
CA LYS A 614 1.93 -14.95 -16.70
C LYS A 614 2.23 -13.46 -16.64
N LEU A 615 1.23 -12.67 -16.25
CA LEU A 615 1.38 -11.25 -15.99
C LEU A 615 2.19 -11.04 -14.69
N ALA A 616 3.13 -10.09 -14.74
CA ALA A 616 4.10 -9.80 -13.68
C ALA A 616 4.26 -8.28 -13.47
N ASP A 617 5.20 -7.92 -12.60
CA ASP A 617 5.57 -6.55 -12.19
C ASP A 617 4.40 -5.66 -11.76
N PHE A 618 4.12 -5.66 -10.46
CA PHE A 618 3.04 -4.88 -9.86
C PHE A 618 3.53 -3.55 -9.25
N GLY A 619 4.79 -3.15 -9.49
CA GLY A 619 5.42 -1.99 -8.82
C GLY A 619 4.66 -0.67 -9.04
N LEU A 620 4.12 -0.47 -10.23
CA LEU A 620 3.30 0.71 -10.58
C LEU A 620 1.80 0.53 -10.30
N SER A 621 1.34 -0.70 -10.05
CA SER A 621 -0.09 -1.02 -10.02
C SER A 621 -0.78 -0.58 -8.73
N ARG A 622 -2.08 -0.24 -8.79
CA ARG A 622 -2.83 0.26 -7.61
C ARG A 622 -4.32 -0.15 -7.67
N TRP A 623 -4.95 -0.23 -6.49
CA TRP A 623 -6.39 -0.45 -6.36
C TRP A 623 -7.17 0.83 -6.70
N VAL A 624 -8.32 0.68 -7.38
CA VAL A 624 -9.14 1.80 -7.85
C VAL A 624 -10.55 1.65 -7.31
N SER A 625 -10.98 2.59 -6.46
CA SER A 625 -12.40 2.73 -6.12
C SER A 625 -13.18 3.25 -7.33
N ASP A 626 -14.42 2.78 -7.50
CA ASP A 626 -15.22 2.87 -8.74
C ASP A 626 -15.48 4.29 -9.32
N GLN A 627 -15.02 5.36 -8.65
CA GLN A 627 -15.20 6.75 -9.06
C GLN A 627 -13.91 7.60 -9.00
N SER A 628 -12.74 7.00 -8.82
CA SER A 628 -11.45 7.72 -8.76
C SER A 628 -10.57 7.48 -10.00
N TYR A 629 -9.95 8.56 -10.50
CA TYR A 629 -8.82 8.49 -11.43
C TYR A 629 -7.60 9.06 -10.71
N TYR A 630 -6.45 8.39 -10.88
CA TYR A 630 -5.20 8.76 -10.21
C TYR A 630 -4.42 9.79 -11.04
N HIS A 631 -3.73 10.71 -10.35
CA HIS A 631 -2.70 11.58 -10.92
C HIS A 631 -1.34 11.19 -10.33
N SER A 632 -0.32 11.00 -11.18
CA SER A 632 1.02 10.55 -10.77
C SER A 632 1.95 11.71 -10.43
N THR A 633 2.88 11.51 -9.51
CA THR A 633 3.95 12.49 -9.23
C THR A 633 4.81 12.76 -10.49
N PRO A 634 5.35 13.98 -10.67
CA PRO A 634 6.04 14.34 -11.93
C PRO A 634 7.36 13.63 -12.19
N THR A 635 7.97 13.02 -11.17
CA THR A 635 9.37 12.56 -11.15
C THR A 635 9.62 11.15 -11.69
N VAL A 636 8.58 10.37 -11.99
CA VAL A 636 8.72 8.99 -12.50
C VAL A 636 8.79 8.96 -14.03
N ALA A 637 9.81 8.29 -14.57
CA ALA A 637 9.93 8.02 -16.00
C ALA A 637 8.81 7.07 -16.47
N LEU A 638 7.98 7.51 -17.42
CA LEU A 638 6.80 6.76 -17.86
C LEU A 638 6.98 6.10 -19.25
N PRO A 639 6.32 4.96 -19.51
CA PRO A 639 6.40 4.24 -20.79
C PRO A 639 5.46 4.85 -21.85
N ILE A 640 5.73 6.11 -22.24
CA ILE A 640 4.85 6.94 -23.11
C ILE A 640 4.33 6.20 -24.36
N LYS A 641 5.14 5.33 -24.99
CA LYS A 641 4.77 4.59 -26.21
C LYS A 641 3.72 3.49 -26.03
N TRP A 642 3.46 3.08 -24.79
CA TRP A 642 2.43 2.09 -24.43
C TRP A 642 1.16 2.76 -23.89
N MET A 643 1.31 3.94 -23.27
CA MET A 643 0.24 4.64 -22.57
C MET A 643 -0.87 5.13 -23.49
N SER A 644 -2.08 5.25 -22.94
CA SER A 644 -3.22 5.88 -23.61
C SER A 644 -3.11 7.41 -23.60
N PRO A 645 -3.79 8.12 -24.52
CA PRO A 645 -3.74 9.58 -24.61
C PRO A 645 -4.10 10.28 -23.29
N GLU A 646 -5.11 9.78 -22.56
CA GLU A 646 -5.51 10.37 -21.27
C GLU A 646 -4.51 10.09 -20.14
N SER A 647 -3.76 8.99 -20.20
CA SER A 647 -2.65 8.73 -19.28
C SER A 647 -1.43 9.59 -19.60
N ILE A 648 -1.19 9.93 -20.87
CA ILE A 648 -0.10 10.82 -21.28
C ILE A 648 -0.43 12.27 -20.87
N ASN A 649 -1.56 12.80 -21.33
CA ASN A 649 -1.93 14.21 -21.17
C ASN A 649 -2.34 14.57 -19.74
N PHE A 650 -3.08 13.68 -19.06
CA PHE A 650 -3.70 14.00 -17.77
C PHE A 650 -3.20 13.12 -16.63
N ARG A 651 -2.19 12.26 -16.86
CA ARG A 651 -1.69 11.25 -15.90
C ARG A 651 -2.78 10.31 -15.36
N ARG A 652 -3.93 10.22 -16.04
CA ARG A 652 -5.12 9.46 -15.63
C ARG A 652 -4.98 7.99 -15.97
N PHE A 653 -4.96 7.13 -14.95
CA PHE A 653 -4.95 5.68 -15.10
C PHE A 653 -6.29 5.07 -14.64
N THR A 654 -6.83 4.13 -15.43
CA THR A 654 -8.11 3.42 -15.21
C THR A 654 -8.07 2.06 -15.92
N THR A 655 -9.08 1.19 -15.72
CA THR A 655 -9.22 -0.04 -16.52
C THR A 655 -9.23 0.23 -18.03
N ALA A 656 -9.79 1.37 -18.47
CA ALA A 656 -9.79 1.73 -19.89
C ALA A 656 -8.40 2.14 -20.43
N SER A 657 -7.48 2.65 -19.60
CA SER A 657 -6.08 2.86 -20.01
C SER A 657 -5.31 1.54 -20.06
N ASP A 658 -5.63 0.60 -19.16
CA ASP A 658 -5.09 -0.76 -19.20
C ASP A 658 -5.56 -1.50 -20.47
N VAL A 659 -6.81 -1.33 -20.92
CA VAL A 659 -7.30 -1.88 -22.20
C VAL A 659 -6.50 -1.37 -23.39
N TRP A 660 -6.16 -0.07 -23.41
CA TRP A 660 -5.29 0.50 -24.45
C TRP A 660 -3.89 -0.13 -24.42
N MET A 661 -3.27 -0.19 -23.24
CA MET A 661 -1.95 -0.81 -23.05
C MET A 661 -1.96 -2.29 -23.44
N PHE A 662 -3.06 -3.01 -23.15
CA PHE A 662 -3.24 -4.39 -23.60
C PHE A 662 -3.35 -4.50 -25.13
N GLY A 663 -4.05 -3.59 -25.80
CA GLY A 663 -4.04 -3.50 -27.27
C GLY A 663 -2.62 -3.32 -27.83
N VAL A 664 -1.80 -2.47 -27.21
CA VAL A 664 -0.37 -2.33 -27.57
C VAL A 664 0.42 -3.62 -27.26
N CYS A 665 0.10 -4.33 -26.17
CA CYS A 665 0.74 -5.60 -25.83
C CYS A 665 0.39 -6.73 -26.82
N ILE A 666 -0.85 -6.82 -27.32
CA ILE A 666 -1.21 -7.75 -28.41
C ILE A 666 -0.36 -7.44 -29.64
N TRP A 667 -0.23 -6.16 -30.00
CA TRP A 667 0.61 -5.73 -31.11
C TRP A 667 2.09 -6.11 -30.91
N GLU A 668 2.65 -5.93 -29.72
CA GLU A 668 4.02 -6.38 -29.39
C GLU A 668 4.19 -7.90 -29.54
N ILE A 669 3.18 -8.70 -29.16
CA ILE A 669 3.20 -10.16 -29.27
C ILE A 669 3.21 -10.59 -30.74
N LEU A 670 2.29 -10.04 -31.55
CA LEU A 670 2.20 -10.33 -32.99
C LEU A 670 3.43 -9.83 -33.77
N MET A 671 4.02 -8.73 -33.34
CA MET A 671 5.26 -8.17 -33.91
C MET A 671 6.53 -8.74 -33.26
N LEU A 672 6.44 -9.90 -32.58
CA LEU A 672 7.57 -10.67 -32.03
C LEU A 672 8.54 -9.82 -31.17
N GLY A 673 7.99 -8.90 -30.36
CA GLY A 673 8.75 -8.06 -29.44
C GLY A 673 9.40 -6.80 -30.04
N VAL A 674 9.05 -6.40 -31.26
CA VAL A 674 9.35 -5.06 -31.81
C VAL A 674 8.77 -3.97 -30.89
N LYS A 675 9.46 -2.82 -30.74
CA LYS A 675 8.95 -1.72 -29.88
C LYS A 675 7.81 -0.99 -30.60
N PRO A 676 6.71 -0.64 -29.92
CA PRO A 676 5.70 0.26 -30.49
C PRO A 676 6.35 1.62 -30.81
N PHE A 677 5.89 2.26 -31.88
CA PHE A 677 6.41 3.55 -32.36
C PHE A 677 7.95 3.60 -32.44
N GLN A 678 8.59 2.55 -32.96
CA GLN A 678 10.04 2.52 -33.19
C GLN A 678 10.47 3.70 -34.11
N GLY A 679 11.59 4.35 -33.79
CA GLY A 679 12.07 5.56 -34.48
C GLY A 679 11.41 6.89 -34.06
N VAL A 680 10.21 6.87 -33.47
CA VAL A 680 9.50 8.08 -33.00
C VAL A 680 10.04 8.55 -31.64
N LYS A 681 10.15 9.86 -31.38
CA LYS A 681 10.50 10.38 -30.04
C LYS A 681 9.29 10.36 -29.11
N ASN A 682 9.50 10.23 -27.80
CA ASN A 682 8.38 10.19 -26.84
C ASN A 682 7.50 11.45 -26.85
N SER A 683 8.08 12.63 -27.14
CA SER A 683 7.37 13.90 -27.33
C SER A 683 6.33 13.85 -28.46
N ASP A 684 6.64 13.12 -29.54
CA ASP A 684 5.90 13.20 -30.79
C ASP A 684 4.76 12.16 -30.83
N VAL A 685 4.78 11.18 -29.93
CA VAL A 685 3.78 10.11 -29.82
C VAL A 685 2.38 10.67 -29.62
N ILE A 686 2.21 11.66 -28.73
CA ILE A 686 0.89 12.21 -28.44
C ILE A 686 0.29 12.91 -29.66
N THR A 687 1.08 13.75 -30.34
CA THR A 687 0.65 14.45 -31.56
C THR A 687 0.24 13.47 -32.66
N LYS A 688 0.97 12.34 -32.82
CA LYS A 688 0.55 11.27 -33.74
C LYS A 688 -0.79 10.64 -33.35
N LEU A 689 -0.99 10.33 -32.07
CA LEU A 689 -2.24 9.74 -31.57
C LEU A 689 -3.44 10.70 -31.70
N GLU A 690 -3.22 12.00 -31.47
CA GLU A 690 -4.19 13.08 -31.65
C GLU A 690 -4.54 13.32 -33.13
N ASN A 691 -3.58 13.19 -34.04
CA ASN A 691 -3.80 13.15 -35.49
C ASN A 691 -4.50 11.87 -35.99
N GLY A 692 -4.88 10.96 -35.09
CA GLY A 692 -5.56 9.71 -35.43
C GLY A 692 -4.65 8.56 -35.88
N GLU A 693 -3.32 8.75 -35.92
CA GLU A 693 -2.38 7.66 -36.25
C GLU A 693 -2.44 6.54 -35.20
N ARG A 694 -2.29 5.30 -35.64
CA ARG A 694 -2.25 4.09 -34.80
C ARG A 694 -1.13 3.16 -35.27
N LEU A 695 -0.82 2.14 -34.45
CA LEU A 695 0.17 1.13 -34.81
C LEU A 695 -0.32 0.33 -36.04
N PRO A 696 0.57 -0.03 -36.98
CA PRO A 696 0.19 -0.67 -38.24
C PRO A 696 -0.29 -2.11 -38.03
N LEU A 697 -1.06 -2.65 -38.99
CA LEU A 697 -1.45 -4.06 -39.05
C LEU A 697 -0.22 -4.98 -39.02
N PRO A 698 -0.08 -5.87 -38.01
CA PRO A 698 1.01 -6.84 -37.98
C PRO A 698 0.92 -7.83 -39.15
N PRO A 699 2.06 -8.34 -39.68
CA PRO A 699 2.06 -9.41 -40.66
C PRO A 699 1.27 -10.62 -40.18
N ASN A 700 0.49 -11.24 -41.08
CA ASN A 700 -0.32 -12.43 -40.79
C ASN A 700 -1.31 -12.29 -39.62
N CYS A 701 -1.73 -11.05 -39.27
CA CYS A 701 -2.73 -10.81 -38.25
C CYS A 701 -4.17 -11.01 -38.79
N PRO A 702 -5.02 -11.83 -38.14
CA PRO A 702 -6.43 -11.96 -38.49
C PRO A 702 -7.16 -10.60 -38.47
N PRO A 703 -7.99 -10.28 -39.47
CA PRO A 703 -8.73 -9.00 -39.50
C PRO A 703 -9.57 -8.75 -38.25
N ARG A 704 -10.15 -9.81 -37.66
CA ARG A 704 -10.94 -9.75 -36.42
C ARG A 704 -10.10 -9.36 -35.21
N LEU A 705 -8.85 -9.85 -35.12
CA LEU A 705 -7.92 -9.49 -34.06
C LEU A 705 -7.43 -8.04 -34.19
N TYR A 706 -7.15 -7.58 -35.41
CA TYR A 706 -6.80 -6.18 -35.63
C TYR A 706 -7.98 -5.22 -35.39
N SER A 707 -9.21 -5.65 -35.70
CA SER A 707 -10.43 -4.92 -35.30
C SER A 707 -10.53 -4.79 -33.77
N LEU A 708 -10.26 -5.86 -33.02
CA LEU A 708 -10.22 -5.82 -31.55
C LEU A 708 -9.14 -4.86 -31.02
N MET A 709 -7.91 -4.91 -31.56
CA MET A 709 -6.85 -3.95 -31.20
C MET A 709 -7.27 -2.50 -31.51
N SER A 710 -7.91 -2.27 -32.67
CA SER A 710 -8.40 -0.94 -33.07
C SER A 710 -9.48 -0.41 -32.11
N GLN A 711 -10.36 -1.27 -31.60
CA GLN A 711 -11.35 -0.92 -30.57
C GLN A 711 -10.67 -0.60 -29.22
N CYS A 712 -9.62 -1.33 -28.83
CA CYS A 712 -8.81 -0.99 -27.66
C CYS A 712 -8.10 0.37 -27.80
N TRP A 713 -7.77 0.79 -29.02
CA TRP A 713 -7.17 2.09 -29.34
C TRP A 713 -8.16 3.20 -29.72
N ALA A 714 -9.44 3.04 -29.37
CA ALA A 714 -10.40 4.14 -29.42
C ALA A 714 -9.91 5.32 -28.57
N TYR A 715 -9.92 6.53 -29.13
CA TYR A 715 -9.38 7.72 -28.45
C TYR A 715 -10.14 8.00 -27.15
N GLU A 716 -11.47 8.04 -27.22
CA GLU A 716 -12.35 8.14 -26.04
C GLU A 716 -12.29 6.86 -25.19
N PRO A 717 -11.93 6.93 -23.90
CA PRO A 717 -11.80 5.75 -23.05
C PRO A 717 -13.10 4.93 -22.90
N LEU A 718 -14.26 5.59 -22.95
CA LEU A 718 -15.58 4.95 -22.81
C LEU A 718 -16.01 4.13 -24.04
N LYS A 719 -15.34 4.31 -25.19
CA LYS A 719 -15.59 3.53 -26.42
C LYS A 719 -14.75 2.25 -26.49
N ARG A 720 -13.83 2.04 -25.54
CA ARG A 720 -12.98 0.84 -25.47
C ARG A 720 -13.77 -0.31 -24.82
N PRO A 721 -13.64 -1.56 -25.29
CA PRO A 721 -14.30 -2.71 -24.68
C PRO A 721 -13.71 -3.01 -23.29
N ASN A 722 -14.50 -3.63 -22.40
CA ASN A 722 -14.01 -4.09 -21.10
C ASN A 722 -13.24 -5.43 -21.23
N PHE A 723 -12.44 -5.80 -20.23
CA PHE A 723 -11.62 -7.00 -20.32
C PHE A 723 -12.43 -8.29 -20.40
N LYS A 724 -13.62 -8.35 -19.77
CA LYS A 724 -14.56 -9.46 -19.97
C LYS A 724 -14.88 -9.67 -21.46
N ARG A 725 -15.26 -8.62 -22.18
CA ARG A 725 -15.63 -8.72 -23.62
C ARG A 725 -14.44 -9.01 -24.51
N ILE A 726 -13.27 -8.45 -24.18
CA ILE A 726 -12.00 -8.75 -24.87
C ILE A 726 -11.66 -10.23 -24.74
N LYS A 727 -11.78 -10.80 -23.52
CA LYS A 727 -11.53 -12.22 -23.25
C LYS A 727 -12.46 -13.12 -24.07
N GLU A 728 -13.76 -12.87 -24.06
CA GLU A 728 -14.75 -13.57 -24.90
C GLU A 728 -14.39 -13.50 -26.40
N THR A 729 -14.02 -12.31 -26.90
CA THR A 729 -13.68 -12.13 -28.31
C THR A 729 -12.39 -12.88 -28.70
N LEU A 730 -11.40 -12.96 -27.81
CA LEU A 730 -10.18 -13.74 -28.02
C LEU A 730 -10.42 -15.26 -27.94
N GLU A 731 -11.35 -15.70 -27.10
CA GLU A 731 -11.82 -17.09 -27.00
C GLU A 731 -12.47 -17.56 -28.32
N GLU A 732 -13.33 -16.71 -28.89
CA GLU A 732 -13.96 -16.90 -30.21
C GLU A 732 -12.90 -16.97 -31.33
N ILE A 733 -11.94 -16.03 -31.37
CA ILE A 733 -10.86 -16.01 -32.38
C ILE A 733 -9.96 -17.26 -32.27
N LEU A 734 -9.58 -17.67 -31.06
CA LEU A 734 -8.74 -18.85 -30.82
C LEU A 734 -9.45 -20.13 -31.29
N SER A 735 -10.73 -20.27 -30.96
CA SER A 735 -11.56 -21.40 -31.39
C SER A 735 -11.68 -21.49 -32.92
N GLU A 736 -11.79 -20.34 -33.60
CA GLU A 736 -11.79 -20.26 -35.07
C GLU A 736 -10.46 -20.67 -35.69
N ASP A 737 -9.33 -20.27 -35.09
CA ASP A 737 -7.98 -20.66 -35.54
C ASP A 737 -7.72 -22.16 -35.36
N ASP A 738 -8.14 -22.74 -34.23
CA ASP A 738 -8.05 -24.18 -33.95
C ASP A 738 -8.91 -25.02 -34.91
N MET A 739 -10.14 -24.58 -35.21
CA MET A 739 -11.00 -25.25 -36.19
C MET A 739 -10.43 -25.16 -37.62
N ASN A 740 -9.90 -24.01 -38.01
CA ASN A 740 -9.25 -23.82 -39.32
C ASN A 740 -7.96 -24.64 -39.44
N SER A 741 -7.16 -24.71 -38.38
CA SER A 741 -5.95 -25.53 -38.32
C SER A 741 -6.29 -27.03 -38.40
N THR A 742 -7.34 -27.46 -37.71
CA THR A 742 -7.83 -28.85 -37.78
C THR A 742 -8.37 -29.20 -39.17
N GLU A 743 -9.12 -28.29 -39.81
CA GLU A 743 -9.70 -28.53 -41.14
C GLU A 743 -8.65 -28.45 -42.26
N THR A 744 -7.63 -27.60 -42.15
CA THR A 744 -6.47 -27.61 -43.07
C THR A 744 -5.65 -28.89 -42.92
N LEU A 745 -5.40 -29.37 -41.70
CA LEU A 745 -4.77 -30.68 -41.46
C LEU A 745 -5.61 -31.83 -42.04
N ARG A 746 -6.94 -31.81 -41.88
CA ARG A 746 -7.84 -32.79 -42.53
C ARG A 746 -7.79 -32.73 -44.05
N ARG A 747 -7.71 -31.53 -44.65
CA ARG A 747 -7.55 -31.36 -46.11
C ARG A 747 -6.22 -31.92 -46.60
N GLU A 748 -5.14 -31.69 -45.86
CA GLU A 748 -3.82 -32.18 -46.22
C GLU A 748 -3.71 -33.70 -46.03
N ASN A 749 -4.25 -34.26 -44.95
CA ASN A 749 -4.36 -35.71 -44.77
C ASN A 749 -5.21 -36.36 -45.88
N ARG A 750 -6.29 -35.71 -46.34
CA ARG A 750 -7.07 -36.17 -47.52
C ARG A 750 -6.26 -36.12 -48.82
N ARG A 751 -5.38 -35.12 -49.00
CA ARG A 751 -4.46 -35.04 -50.15
C ARG A 751 -3.40 -36.13 -50.10
N LEU A 752 -2.70 -36.28 -48.98
CA LEU A 752 -1.66 -37.29 -48.79
C LEU A 752 -2.23 -38.71 -48.93
N ALA A 753 -3.42 -38.97 -48.37
CA ALA A 753 -4.14 -40.21 -48.61
C ALA A 753 -4.46 -40.40 -50.11
N GLY A 754 -5.00 -39.38 -50.79
CA GLY A 754 -5.27 -39.43 -52.23
C GLY A 754 -4.03 -39.66 -53.11
N VAL A 755 -2.88 -39.12 -52.74
CA VAL A 755 -1.59 -39.37 -53.42
C VAL A 755 -1.11 -40.80 -53.17
N SER A 756 -1.36 -41.37 -51.99
CA SER A 756 -1.03 -42.77 -51.69
C SER A 756 -1.81 -43.80 -52.53
N TRP A 757 -2.92 -43.41 -53.17
CA TRP A 757 -3.67 -44.28 -54.10
C TRP A 757 -3.18 -44.22 -55.55
N ILE A 758 -2.28 -43.30 -55.89
CA ILE A 758 -1.73 -43.14 -57.26
C ILE A 758 -0.43 -43.96 -57.43
N GLY A 759 0.03 -44.64 -56.36
CA GLY A 759 1.35 -45.29 -56.29
C GLY A 759 1.40 -46.80 -56.59
N THR A 760 0.30 -47.44 -56.97
CA THR A 760 0.28 -48.87 -57.35
C THR A 760 -0.64 -49.10 -58.55
N GLU A 761 -0.03 -49.39 -59.70
CA GLU A 761 -0.71 -50.02 -60.82
C GLU A 761 -1.17 -51.43 -60.40
N ASP A 762 -2.48 -51.61 -60.15
CA ASP A 762 -3.35 -52.55 -60.88
C ASP A 762 -4.81 -52.47 -60.37
N SER A 763 -5.76 -52.96 -61.18
CA SER A 763 -7.21 -53.11 -60.93
C SER A 763 -8.09 -51.85 -60.92
N ASP A 764 -8.73 -51.59 -62.06
CA ASP A 764 -9.90 -50.71 -62.20
C ASP A 764 -11.13 -51.18 -61.39
N ILE A 765 -11.89 -50.22 -60.86
CA ILE A 765 -13.37 -50.08 -60.94
C ILE A 765 -13.81 -48.99 -59.93
N PRO A 766 -14.39 -47.84 -60.36
CA PRO A 766 -14.97 -46.87 -59.45
C PRO A 766 -16.35 -47.35 -58.94
N PRO A 767 -16.71 -47.13 -57.65
CA PRO A 767 -17.96 -47.61 -57.09
C PRO A 767 -19.19 -46.88 -57.67
N LEU A 768 -20.23 -47.65 -57.99
CA LEU A 768 -21.50 -47.17 -58.54
C LEU A 768 -22.26 -46.26 -57.55
N LYS A 769 -22.85 -45.17 -58.06
CA LYS A 769 -23.72 -44.28 -57.29
C LYS A 769 -24.99 -45.02 -56.83
N PRO A 770 -25.41 -44.90 -55.55
CA PRO A 770 -26.68 -45.45 -55.11
C PRO A 770 -27.88 -44.67 -55.67
N SER A 771 -28.86 -45.41 -56.16
CA SER A 771 -30.09 -44.91 -56.78
C SER A 771 -31.07 -44.33 -55.75
N ARG A 772 -31.79 -43.25 -56.11
CA ARG A 772 -32.99 -42.82 -55.38
C ARG A 772 -34.16 -43.72 -55.75
N THR A 773 -34.77 -44.38 -54.77
CA THR A 773 -36.11 -44.98 -54.90
C THR A 773 -37.19 -43.98 -54.48
N VAL A 774 -38.38 -44.17 -55.03
CA VAL A 774 -39.58 -43.33 -54.83
C VAL A 774 -40.76 -44.27 -54.55
N ASN A 775 -41.83 -43.73 -53.97
CA ASN A 775 -43.13 -44.34 -53.67
C ASN A 775 -43.20 -45.17 -52.38
N ASP A 776 -44.38 -45.33 -51.76
CA ASP A 776 -45.51 -44.41 -51.47
C ASP A 776 -46.47 -45.22 -50.58
N THR A 777 -47.16 -44.62 -49.61
CA THR A 777 -48.37 -45.23 -48.98
C THR A 777 -49.08 -44.26 -48.00
N ASP A 778 -50.17 -43.71 -48.50
CA ASP A 778 -51.48 -43.57 -47.85
C ASP A 778 -51.73 -42.56 -46.70
N LEU A 779 -52.32 -41.44 -47.13
CA LEU A 779 -53.36 -40.61 -46.49
C LEU A 779 -54.64 -41.44 -46.13
N PRO A 780 -55.75 -40.89 -45.54
CA PRO A 780 -56.18 -39.48 -45.41
C PRO A 780 -56.66 -39.09 -43.97
N ASN A 781 -57.28 -37.94 -43.62
CA ASN A 781 -58.07 -36.95 -44.37
C ASN A 781 -58.31 -35.62 -43.57
N ILE A 782 -58.72 -34.53 -44.27
CA ILE A 782 -59.57 -33.38 -43.77
C ILE A 782 -58.91 -32.37 -42.76
N LEU A 783 -58.91 -31.02 -42.91
CA LEU A 783 -59.47 -30.06 -43.89
C LEU A 783 -58.71 -28.69 -43.87
N ASN A 784 -58.53 -28.04 -45.04
CA ASN A 784 -58.45 -26.58 -45.36
C ASN A 784 -57.83 -25.55 -44.36
N THR A 785 -56.87 -24.67 -44.70
CA THR A 785 -56.96 -23.60 -45.74
C THR A 785 -55.62 -22.83 -45.97
N SER A 786 -55.51 -22.14 -47.12
CA SER A 786 -54.58 -21.05 -47.49
C SER A 786 -53.06 -21.32 -47.69
N GLU A 787 -52.53 -20.68 -48.73
CA GLU A 787 -51.22 -20.89 -49.39
C GLU A 787 -49.99 -20.50 -48.56
N GLU A 788 -48.96 -21.37 -48.53
CA GLU A 788 -47.60 -21.01 -48.10
C GLU A 788 -46.66 -20.83 -49.31
N ASN A 789 -46.01 -19.66 -49.39
CA ASN A 789 -44.94 -19.40 -50.36
C ASN A 789 -43.64 -20.12 -49.95
N ARG A 790 -43.06 -20.91 -50.85
CA ARG A 790 -41.73 -21.53 -50.66
C ARG A 790 -40.65 -20.44 -50.57
N SER A 791 -40.03 -20.29 -49.40
CA SER A 791 -38.91 -19.37 -49.19
C SER A 791 -37.60 -19.93 -49.77
N VAL A 792 -37.23 -19.44 -50.96
CA VAL A 792 -35.86 -19.58 -51.47
C VAL A 792 -34.92 -18.73 -50.60
N ALA A 793 -33.77 -19.27 -50.22
CA ALA A 793 -32.81 -18.57 -49.36
C ALA A 793 -32.30 -17.26 -50.01
N GLN A 794 -32.82 -16.11 -49.56
CA GLN A 794 -32.38 -14.79 -50.01
C GLN A 794 -31.04 -14.43 -49.36
N THR A 795 -30.08 -14.04 -50.19
CA THR A 795 -28.73 -13.62 -49.76
C THR A 795 -28.63 -12.11 -49.88
N TYR A 796 -28.23 -11.41 -48.81
CA TYR A 796 -28.19 -9.95 -48.80
C TYR A 796 -26.76 -9.43 -49.09
N ILE A 797 -26.65 -8.41 -49.94
CA ILE A 797 -25.38 -7.71 -50.21
C ILE A 797 -25.35 -6.42 -49.38
N ILE A 798 -24.40 -6.32 -48.46
CA ILE A 798 -24.13 -5.10 -47.69
C ILE A 798 -22.92 -4.40 -48.32
N ALA A 799 -23.11 -3.15 -48.76
CA ALA A 799 -22.06 -2.32 -49.37
C ALA A 799 -21.89 -1.01 -48.58
N GLN A 800 -20.66 -0.50 -48.51
CA GLN A 800 -20.34 0.71 -47.75
C GLN A 800 -21.03 1.99 -48.26
N ASN A 801 -21.40 2.05 -49.54
CA ASN A 801 -22.12 3.17 -50.14
C ASN A 801 -22.86 2.75 -51.44
N PRO A 802 -23.79 3.58 -51.96
CA PRO A 802 -24.58 3.23 -53.15
C PRO A 802 -23.77 3.00 -54.43
N ALA A 803 -22.62 3.66 -54.60
CA ALA A 803 -21.77 3.49 -55.79
C ALA A 803 -21.07 2.12 -55.82
N VAL A 804 -20.63 1.63 -54.65
CA VAL A 804 -20.09 0.27 -54.51
C VAL A 804 -21.20 -0.77 -54.75
N LEU A 805 -22.41 -0.54 -54.25
CA LEU A 805 -23.56 -1.42 -54.49
C LEU A 805 -23.89 -1.52 -55.99
N ALA A 806 -23.99 -0.38 -56.69
CA ALA A 806 -24.29 -0.36 -58.12
C ALA A 806 -23.24 -1.13 -58.96
N ARG A 807 -21.96 -1.01 -58.59
CA ARG A 807 -20.86 -1.74 -59.26
C ARG A 807 -20.96 -3.26 -59.04
N LEU A 808 -21.25 -3.69 -57.81
CA LEU A 808 -21.48 -5.11 -57.48
C LEU A 808 -22.71 -5.68 -58.19
N MET A 809 -23.79 -4.91 -58.33
CA MET A 809 -24.99 -5.34 -59.06
C MET A 809 -24.71 -5.52 -60.56
N MET A 810 -23.98 -4.60 -61.20
CA MET A 810 -23.55 -4.76 -62.60
C MET A 810 -22.62 -5.97 -62.80
N GLU A 811 -21.74 -6.23 -61.84
CA GLU A 811 -20.83 -7.38 -61.90
C GLU A 811 -21.57 -8.71 -61.74
N ASN A 812 -22.60 -8.77 -60.89
CA ASN A 812 -23.46 -9.96 -60.72
C ASN A 812 -24.38 -10.21 -61.92
N GLN A 813 -24.88 -9.15 -62.59
CA GLN A 813 -25.59 -9.29 -63.87
C GLN A 813 -24.69 -9.93 -64.95
N LYS A 814 -23.41 -9.52 -65.05
CA LYS A 814 -22.44 -10.17 -65.94
C LYS A 814 -22.15 -11.64 -65.59
N ARG A 815 -22.43 -12.06 -64.36
CA ARG A 815 -22.27 -13.46 -63.88
C ARG A 815 -23.56 -14.29 -64.01
N GLY A 816 -24.64 -13.74 -64.59
CA GLY A 816 -25.88 -14.47 -64.86
C GLY A 816 -26.75 -14.78 -63.64
N ILE A 817 -26.51 -14.11 -62.50
CA ILE A 817 -27.26 -14.34 -61.24
C ILE A 817 -28.56 -13.53 -61.27
N ASN A 818 -29.70 -14.17 -60.98
CA ASN A 818 -31.02 -13.54 -61.07
C ASN A 818 -31.17 -12.37 -60.08
N PRO A 819 -31.43 -11.12 -60.55
CA PRO A 819 -31.54 -9.94 -59.68
C PRO A 819 -32.69 -9.97 -58.66
N ALA A 820 -33.71 -10.81 -58.84
CA ALA A 820 -34.89 -10.86 -57.97
C ALA A 820 -34.63 -11.43 -56.56
N ALA A 821 -33.42 -11.93 -56.28
CA ALA A 821 -33.05 -12.52 -55.00
C ALA A 821 -32.63 -11.50 -53.90
N TYR A 822 -32.65 -10.20 -54.19
CA TYR A 822 -32.09 -9.15 -53.34
C TYR A 822 -33.12 -8.06 -52.99
N THR A 823 -33.44 -7.91 -51.71
CA THR A 823 -34.20 -6.79 -51.13
C THR A 823 -33.40 -6.13 -50.01
N THR A 824 -33.69 -4.88 -49.64
CA THR A 824 -32.88 -4.11 -48.66
C THR A 824 -33.59 -3.95 -47.31
N PRO A 825 -32.94 -4.25 -46.17
CA PRO A 825 -33.34 -3.71 -44.87
C PRO A 825 -32.87 -2.26 -44.75
N ALA A 826 -33.79 -1.32 -44.54
CA ALA A 826 -33.44 0.07 -44.30
C ALA A 826 -32.97 0.27 -42.85
N SER A 827 -31.68 0.56 -42.63
CA SER A 827 -31.18 1.05 -41.35
C SER A 827 -31.44 2.56 -41.22
N ARG A 828 -32.09 2.96 -40.12
CA ARG A 828 -32.37 4.37 -39.83
C ARG A 828 -31.08 5.12 -39.48
N SER A 829 -30.95 6.33 -40.01
CA SER A 829 -29.93 7.31 -39.64
C SER A 829 -30.09 7.80 -38.21
N TYR A 830 -29.00 7.77 -37.44
CA TYR A 830 -28.67 8.67 -36.33
C TYR A 830 -27.15 8.82 -36.23
#